data_AF-A0A3R7HYU0-F1
#
_entry.id   AF-A0A3R7HYU0-F1
#
_cell.length_a   1.000
_cell.length_b   1.000
_cell.length_c   1.000
_cell.angle_alpha   90.00
_cell.angle_beta   90.00
_cell.angle_gamma   90.00
#
_symmetry.space_group_name_H-M   'P 1'
#
loop_
_entity.id
_entity.type
_entity.pdbx_description
1 polymer ?
#
loop_
_entity_poly.entity_id
_entity_poly.type
_entity_poly.pdbx_seq_one_letter_code
_entity_poly.pdbx_strand_id
1 'polypeptide(L)'
;MGYGIELHKVALYGVISLVVYTAAVIVHRLYFHPLAKFPGPFLGRITNLYMLYHSWKGDEHLDMLRCHEKYGDYVRYCPHRLVVNNLSGVKAIYGVPSGVKKAKAYIEMAHGAPNILTLTDKKVHAYRRRFLSEGFSEKALRGYDATICAQIEKLVSVIESDQQAAKGTGSGWTSPMDMAKYSNYLFFDIMTTVIFGMDYDLVRNEKFRYVPEMIEASNHRMSVILVEPALKLFKFDHWLLKKGVWARNRFLRFVGRLLKERSSLGTESKNDVFSILTRVRDPETQQSLSMKDIGAESVTLIVAGADTSSTAFAGLLFYLCHNRQAYEKAAEEVRHHFGDATEATSGPELHKCKYLRACIDESLRMSPPVNCPMWREVTSPDLMIEGRHVPLGSELGVCTYSIQHNPRYHPDPYSYRPERWLAASTSSEDGTPEAFRSAYLPFSTGPRGCIGRSLAIRELMLAMATLLLRFDFDLAEGSLGQIGEGSPHAGKGRERVNEYQLYEHITARKEGPFLRFKSRREHGKLRVTYADVGIHPGTDGHPVPTVLFIPGMFATRYVGILMHAIAVKLGVRVLLIDRPGMGGTTSVPIEQRIPVWLELVPLLLDHLGIDHVALVSHSAGVIYLLNTLFYCPQLLHPQQPYVAFLAPWVNPAHSQVTAMQLAQFIPKPAFSVWNQVPRFFLLKASPAIGFSGAVVSRIRDLFSSGGSHQPSSSTEELNRHRIQEVYGMPLELQVELQKCVPEFLFQEETTGANAEALQCLRKCPPGNWGKADDYWEFVREFADLMRSRRLEEQGPDAGGRSKLKVQAFFAESDIMIGTKGQTYFTECWGGKDRNFLDIYDFQTWTVPGENHDSVCTSPAILEMIFEEAKKSDLGGTSSFDGDP
;
A
#
# COMPACT_ATOMS: atom_id res chain seq x y z
N MET A 1 -25.94 -21.09 -80.49
CA MET A 1 -25.62 -19.89 -79.68
C MET A 1 -24.86 -20.32 -78.45
N GLY A 2 -23.55 -20.11 -78.40
CA GLY A 2 -22.73 -20.41 -77.24
C GLY A 2 -21.71 -19.29 -77.05
N TYR A 3 -22.09 -18.26 -76.29
CA TYR A 3 -21.15 -17.25 -75.81
C TYR A 3 -20.32 -17.87 -74.67
N GLY A 4 -19.28 -18.62 -75.03
CA GLY A 4 -18.27 -19.07 -74.08
C GLY A 4 -17.42 -17.87 -73.67
N ILE A 5 -17.67 -17.31 -72.50
CA ILE A 5 -16.76 -16.33 -71.90
C ILE A 5 -15.43 -17.05 -71.68
N GLU A 6 -14.39 -16.64 -72.39
CA GLU A 6 -13.04 -17.14 -72.18
C GLU A 6 -12.51 -16.64 -70.83
N LEU A 7 -12.75 -17.44 -69.79
CA LEU A 7 -12.42 -17.13 -68.39
C LEU A 7 -10.98 -16.63 -68.21
N HIS A 8 -10.04 -17.14 -69.01
CA HIS A 8 -8.64 -16.74 -68.99
C HIS A 8 -8.40 -15.30 -69.46
N LYS A 9 -9.17 -14.79 -70.45
CA LYS A 9 -9.11 -13.39 -70.90
C LYS A 9 -9.69 -12.45 -69.85
N VAL A 10 -10.81 -12.82 -69.22
CA VAL A 10 -11.40 -12.04 -68.11
C VAL A 10 -10.44 -11.95 -66.93
N ALA A 11 -9.81 -13.06 -66.54
CA ALA A 11 -8.79 -13.06 -65.49
C ALA A 11 -7.59 -12.18 -65.85
N LEU A 12 -7.07 -12.27 -67.09
CA LEU A 12 -5.98 -11.43 -67.56
C LEU A 12 -6.31 -9.94 -67.53
N TYR A 13 -7.48 -9.53 -68.05
CA TYR A 13 -7.92 -8.13 -67.98
C TYR A 13 -8.13 -7.65 -66.54
N GLY A 14 -8.62 -8.53 -65.66
CA GLY A 14 -8.72 -8.25 -64.23
C GLY A 14 -7.37 -7.95 -63.59
N VAL A 15 -6.35 -8.78 -63.86
CA VAL A 15 -4.98 -8.57 -63.36
C VAL A 15 -4.36 -7.30 -63.93
N ILE A 16 -4.48 -7.06 -65.24
CA ILE A 16 -3.97 -5.83 -65.88
C ILE A 16 -4.62 -4.59 -65.26
N SER A 17 -5.95 -4.61 -65.10
CA SER A 17 -6.69 -3.49 -64.50
C SER A 17 -6.25 -3.22 -63.06
N LEU A 18 -6.02 -4.29 -62.27
CA LEU A 18 -5.52 -4.17 -60.90
C LEU A 18 -4.10 -3.58 -60.85
N VAL A 19 -3.21 -4.00 -61.75
CA VAL A 19 -1.83 -3.47 -61.86
C VAL A 19 -1.86 -2.00 -62.25
N VAL A 20 -2.62 -1.63 -63.29
CA VAL A 20 -2.76 -0.23 -63.74
C VAL A 20 -3.36 0.65 -62.65
N TYR A 21 -4.43 0.17 -61.99
CA TYR A 21 -5.03 0.88 -60.87
C TYR A 21 -4.03 1.08 -59.72
N THR A 22 -3.29 0.04 -59.35
CA THR A 22 -2.28 0.11 -58.28
C THR A 22 -1.16 1.09 -58.64
N ALA A 23 -0.65 1.04 -59.87
CA ALA A 23 0.37 1.98 -60.35
C ALA A 23 -0.15 3.43 -60.35
N ALA A 24 -1.39 3.66 -60.82
CA ALA A 24 -2.02 4.97 -60.79
C ALA A 24 -2.17 5.51 -59.35
N VAL A 25 -2.58 4.65 -58.41
CA VAL A 25 -2.66 5.02 -56.98
C VAL A 25 -1.28 5.35 -56.41
N ILE A 26 -0.23 4.58 -56.75
CA ILE A 26 1.15 4.86 -56.31
C ILE A 26 1.61 6.21 -56.83
N VAL A 27 1.47 6.47 -58.13
CA VAL A 27 1.85 7.75 -58.76
C VAL A 27 1.07 8.90 -58.14
N HIS A 28 -0.25 8.75 -57.98
CA HIS A 28 -1.07 9.75 -57.31
C HIS A 28 -0.58 10.02 -55.88
N ARG A 29 -0.34 8.98 -55.07
CA ARG A 29 0.11 9.12 -53.68
C ARG A 29 1.47 9.79 -53.56
N LEU A 30 2.39 9.52 -54.48
CA LEU A 30 3.74 10.08 -54.47
C LEU A 30 3.80 11.53 -54.95
N TYR A 31 3.08 11.89 -56.01
CA TYR A 31 3.26 13.16 -56.71
C TYR A 31 2.07 14.13 -56.59
N PHE A 32 0.85 13.63 -56.51
CA PHE A 32 -0.37 14.45 -56.60
C PHE A 32 -1.17 14.53 -55.30
N HIS A 33 -0.87 13.67 -54.32
CA HIS A 33 -1.55 13.69 -53.03
C HIS A 33 -1.27 15.02 -52.29
N PRO A 34 -2.24 15.58 -51.54
CA PRO A 34 -2.05 16.84 -50.82
C PRO A 34 -0.86 16.87 -49.83
N LEU A 35 -0.47 15.70 -49.33
CA LEU A 35 0.71 15.50 -48.48
C LEU A 35 2.00 15.16 -49.25
N ALA A 36 2.02 15.15 -50.58
CA ALA A 36 3.19 14.77 -51.40
C ALA A 36 4.43 15.64 -51.13
N LYS A 37 4.22 16.90 -50.72
CA LYS A 37 5.26 17.86 -50.31
C LYS A 37 6.02 17.48 -49.03
N PHE A 38 5.47 16.58 -48.21
CA PHE A 38 6.10 16.17 -46.96
C PHE A 38 6.97 14.92 -47.16
N PRO A 39 8.20 14.92 -46.62
CA PRO A 39 9.10 13.79 -46.72
C PRO A 39 8.63 12.63 -45.83
N GLY A 40 9.13 11.42 -46.08
CA GLY A 40 8.85 10.25 -45.25
C GLY A 40 9.34 8.96 -45.90
N PRO A 41 9.27 7.83 -45.18
CA PRO A 41 9.62 6.51 -45.70
C PRO A 41 8.91 6.24 -47.03
N PHE A 42 9.61 5.69 -48.02
CA PHE A 42 9.05 5.47 -49.36
C PHE A 42 7.75 4.66 -49.31
N LEU A 43 7.75 3.54 -48.58
CA LEU A 43 6.54 2.73 -48.38
C LEU A 43 5.47 3.45 -47.57
N GLY A 44 5.84 4.22 -46.54
CA GLY A 44 4.90 5.03 -45.75
C GLY A 44 4.17 6.08 -46.57
N ARG A 45 4.80 6.66 -47.60
CA ARG A 45 4.14 7.57 -48.54
C ARG A 45 3.15 6.88 -49.48
N ILE A 46 3.30 5.57 -49.69
CA ILE A 46 2.52 4.78 -50.65
C ILE A 46 1.39 3.99 -49.98
N THR A 47 1.60 3.42 -48.79
CA THR A 47 0.67 2.47 -48.17
C THR A 47 0.70 2.52 -46.65
N ASN A 48 -0.44 2.20 -46.01
CA ASN A 48 -0.54 2.03 -44.56
C ASN A 48 0.27 0.82 -44.05
N LEU A 49 0.62 -0.13 -44.93
CA LEU A 49 1.34 -1.35 -44.58
C LEU A 49 2.68 -1.09 -43.89
N TYR A 50 3.30 0.07 -44.15
CA TYR A 50 4.53 0.48 -43.47
C TYR A 50 4.29 0.66 -41.96
N MET A 51 3.32 1.49 -41.59
CA MET A 51 2.94 1.67 -40.19
C MET A 51 2.37 0.38 -39.60
N LEU A 52 1.55 -0.35 -40.35
CA LEU A 52 0.96 -1.63 -39.91
C LEU A 52 2.04 -2.63 -39.48
N TYR A 53 3.14 -2.72 -40.23
CA TYR A 53 4.29 -3.56 -39.89
C TYR A 53 4.91 -3.17 -38.54
N HIS A 54 5.14 -1.87 -38.33
CA HIS A 54 5.73 -1.36 -37.08
C HIS A 54 4.77 -1.46 -35.88
N SER A 55 3.46 -1.27 -36.08
CA SER A 55 2.46 -1.48 -35.04
C SER A 55 2.31 -2.97 -34.69
N TRP A 56 2.42 -3.89 -35.65
CA TRP A 56 2.45 -5.33 -35.36
C TRP A 56 3.72 -5.72 -34.57
N LYS A 57 4.88 -5.20 -34.97
CA LYS A 57 6.14 -5.47 -34.29
C LYS A 57 6.26 -4.79 -32.91
N GLY A 58 5.50 -3.72 -32.67
CA GLY A 58 5.53 -2.94 -31.44
C GLY A 58 6.71 -1.96 -31.35
N ASP A 59 7.30 -1.56 -32.49
CA ASP A 59 8.45 -0.64 -32.57
C ASP A 59 8.14 0.68 -33.29
N GLU A 60 6.85 1.02 -33.46
CA GLU A 60 6.39 2.24 -34.13
C GLU A 60 7.02 3.53 -33.57
N HIS A 61 7.14 3.63 -32.24
CA HIS A 61 7.73 4.79 -31.57
C HIS A 61 9.23 4.97 -31.88
N LEU A 62 9.98 3.87 -31.95
CA LEU A 62 11.39 3.86 -32.32
C LEU A 62 11.57 4.21 -33.80
N ASP A 63 10.70 3.69 -34.66
CA ASP A 63 10.76 4.00 -36.09
C ASP A 63 10.40 5.46 -36.39
N MET A 64 9.38 6.01 -35.72
CA MET A 64 9.02 7.42 -35.84
C MET A 64 10.16 8.34 -35.39
N LEU A 65 10.86 8.00 -34.30
CA LEU A 65 12.04 8.76 -33.87
C LEU A 65 13.11 8.78 -34.99
N ARG A 66 13.46 7.61 -35.54
CA ARG A 66 14.43 7.51 -36.64
C ARG A 66 13.97 8.25 -37.90
N CYS A 67 12.67 8.25 -38.17
CA CYS A 67 12.12 9.03 -39.26
C CYS A 67 12.29 10.53 -39.02
N HIS A 68 12.10 11.01 -37.80
CA HIS A 68 12.35 12.41 -37.46
C HIS A 68 13.84 12.78 -37.56
N GLU A 69 14.74 11.90 -37.12
CA GLU A 69 16.20 12.08 -37.30
C GLU A 69 16.58 12.21 -38.79
N LYS A 70 15.91 11.46 -39.67
CA LYS A 70 16.23 11.43 -41.10
C LYS A 70 15.53 12.52 -41.92
N TYR A 71 14.26 12.79 -41.65
CA TYR A 71 13.41 13.63 -42.50
C TYR A 71 13.03 14.97 -41.84
N GLY A 72 13.38 15.19 -40.57
CA GLY A 72 13.09 16.39 -39.80
C GLY A 72 11.74 16.38 -39.09
N ASP A 73 11.26 17.57 -38.72
CA ASP A 73 10.12 17.73 -37.81
C ASP A 73 8.77 17.27 -38.40
N TYR A 74 8.64 17.12 -39.72
CA TYR A 74 7.38 16.76 -40.40
C TYR A 74 7.56 15.52 -41.27
N VAL A 75 6.93 14.41 -40.86
CA VAL A 75 7.10 13.11 -41.52
C VAL A 75 5.75 12.56 -41.98
N ARG A 76 5.61 12.33 -43.28
CA ARG A 76 4.50 11.58 -43.86
C ARG A 76 4.72 10.09 -43.62
N TYR A 77 4.16 9.60 -42.52
CA TYR A 77 4.35 8.23 -42.05
C TYR A 77 3.39 7.23 -42.70
N CYS A 78 2.20 7.69 -43.08
CA CYS A 78 1.23 6.97 -43.93
C CYS A 78 0.76 7.89 -45.07
N PRO A 79 0.08 7.38 -46.11
CA PRO A 79 -0.38 8.21 -47.22
C PRO A 79 -1.18 9.44 -46.79
N HIS A 80 -2.00 9.31 -45.73
CA HIS A 80 -2.88 10.34 -45.20
C HIS A 80 -2.54 10.78 -43.76
N ARG A 81 -1.40 10.33 -43.19
CA ARG A 81 -0.98 10.68 -41.81
C ARG A 81 0.36 11.39 -41.79
N LEU A 82 0.44 12.46 -41.00
CA LEU A 82 1.65 13.25 -40.77
C LEU A 82 1.99 13.22 -39.27
N VAL A 83 3.21 12.82 -38.95
CA VAL A 83 3.76 12.91 -37.59
C VAL A 83 4.58 14.20 -37.51
N VAL A 84 4.39 14.96 -36.43
CA VAL A 84 5.06 16.25 -36.17
C VAL A 84 5.88 16.16 -34.89
N ASN A 85 7.11 16.69 -34.88
CA ASN A 85 8.02 16.62 -33.72
C ASN A 85 8.52 18.00 -33.23
N ASN A 86 7.59 18.94 -33.05
CA ASN A 86 7.88 20.26 -32.48
C ASN A 86 6.72 20.82 -31.63
N LEU A 87 7.01 21.83 -30.81
CA LEU A 87 6.03 22.43 -29.88
C LEU A 87 4.86 23.12 -30.59
N SER A 88 5.10 23.70 -31.76
CA SER A 88 4.06 24.29 -32.61
C SER A 88 3.03 23.24 -33.02
N GLY A 89 3.49 22.04 -33.39
CA GLY A 89 2.65 20.86 -33.66
C GLY A 89 1.86 20.42 -32.43
N VAL A 90 2.51 20.31 -31.26
CA VAL A 90 1.83 19.98 -29.99
C VAL A 90 0.67 20.95 -29.73
N LYS A 91 0.93 22.26 -29.83
CA LYS A 91 -0.08 23.31 -29.60
C LYS A 91 -1.21 23.25 -30.64
N ALA A 92 -0.90 23.08 -31.92
CA ALA A 92 -1.89 23.05 -32.99
C ALA A 92 -2.78 21.79 -32.97
N ILE A 93 -2.21 20.64 -32.59
CA ILE A 93 -2.90 19.34 -32.63
C ILE A 93 -3.67 19.08 -31.33
N TYR A 94 -3.12 19.45 -30.16
CA TYR A 94 -3.69 19.13 -28.85
C TYR A 94 -4.23 20.34 -28.08
N GLY A 95 -3.84 21.56 -28.44
CA GLY A 95 -4.26 22.80 -27.78
C GLY A 95 -5.61 23.37 -28.24
N VAL A 96 -5.86 24.62 -27.85
CA VAL A 96 -7.05 25.42 -28.18
C VAL A 96 -6.60 26.72 -28.88
N PRO A 97 -7.26 27.17 -29.98
CA PRO A 97 -8.39 26.57 -30.68
C PRO A 97 -7.94 25.45 -31.63
N SER A 98 -8.72 24.35 -31.71
CA SER A 98 -8.33 23.19 -32.52
C SER A 98 -9.07 23.19 -33.87
N GLY A 99 -8.33 23.36 -34.97
CA GLY A 99 -8.79 23.04 -36.33
C GLY A 99 -8.86 21.53 -36.61
N VAL A 100 -8.90 20.69 -35.57
CA VAL A 100 -8.82 19.23 -35.62
C VAL A 100 -9.85 18.57 -34.68
N LYS A 101 -10.22 17.31 -34.92
CA LYS A 101 -11.01 16.45 -34.01
C LYS A 101 -10.30 15.11 -33.77
N LYS A 102 -10.79 14.26 -32.86
CA LYS A 102 -10.21 12.92 -32.66
C LYS A 102 -10.39 12.06 -33.91
N ALA A 103 -9.35 11.33 -34.32
CA ALA A 103 -9.38 10.50 -35.52
C ALA A 103 -10.51 9.46 -35.47
N LYS A 104 -11.09 9.13 -36.64
CA LYS A 104 -12.25 8.23 -36.73
C LYS A 104 -11.95 6.82 -36.22
N ALA A 105 -10.70 6.34 -36.36
CA ALA A 105 -10.28 5.01 -35.95
C ALA A 105 -10.55 4.71 -34.45
N TYR A 106 -10.56 5.72 -33.57
CA TYR A 106 -10.85 5.53 -32.14
C TYR A 106 -12.22 4.90 -31.85
N ILE A 107 -13.18 4.98 -32.78
CA ILE A 107 -14.49 4.31 -32.67
C ILE A 107 -14.32 2.79 -32.54
N GLU A 108 -13.27 2.21 -33.14
CA GLU A 108 -13.00 0.77 -33.10
C GLU A 108 -12.63 0.26 -31.69
N MET A 109 -12.25 1.15 -30.78
CA MET A 109 -11.90 0.82 -29.39
C MET A 109 -13.13 0.70 -28.47
N ALA A 110 -14.34 0.96 -28.98
CA ALA A 110 -15.55 0.93 -28.15
C ALA A 110 -15.98 -0.51 -27.81
N HIS A 111 -16.19 -0.79 -26.53
CA HIS A 111 -16.75 -2.06 -26.05
C HIS A 111 -18.27 -1.96 -25.88
N GLY A 112 -19.00 -1.86 -27.01
CA GLY A 112 -20.47 -1.87 -27.06
C GLY A 112 -21.17 -0.52 -26.92
N ALA A 113 -20.56 0.46 -26.25
CA ALA A 113 -21.03 1.85 -26.24
C ALA A 113 -19.84 2.85 -26.35
N PRO A 114 -20.06 4.05 -26.90
CA PRO A 114 -19.07 5.13 -26.85
C PRO A 114 -18.71 5.51 -25.41
N ASN A 115 -17.47 5.91 -25.20
CA ASN A 115 -16.92 6.33 -23.91
C ASN A 115 -15.98 7.53 -24.11
N ILE A 116 -15.46 8.10 -23.02
CA ILE A 116 -14.60 9.29 -23.08
C ILE A 116 -13.37 9.13 -24.00
N LEU A 117 -12.82 7.92 -24.12
CA LEU A 117 -11.71 7.62 -25.01
C LEU A 117 -12.15 7.57 -26.49
N THR A 118 -13.35 7.11 -26.81
CA THR A 118 -13.78 6.88 -28.19
C THR A 118 -14.62 8.01 -28.80
N LEU A 119 -15.16 8.91 -27.97
CA LEU A 119 -15.94 10.07 -28.43
C LEU A 119 -15.11 11.03 -29.29
N THR A 120 -15.48 11.17 -30.57
CA THR A 120 -14.76 12.02 -31.55
C THR A 120 -15.26 13.46 -31.57
N ASP A 121 -16.57 13.67 -31.40
CA ASP A 121 -17.16 15.00 -31.30
C ASP A 121 -16.70 15.74 -30.04
N LYS A 122 -16.39 17.03 -30.19
CA LYS A 122 -15.83 17.84 -29.10
C LYS A 122 -16.86 18.20 -28.04
N LYS A 123 -18.09 18.53 -28.47
CA LYS A 123 -19.16 18.94 -27.56
C LYS A 123 -19.64 17.74 -26.75
N VAL A 124 -19.83 16.60 -27.39
CA VAL A 124 -20.23 15.36 -26.71
C VAL A 124 -19.14 14.88 -25.75
N HIS A 125 -17.86 14.96 -26.14
CA HIS A 125 -16.76 14.64 -25.24
C HIS A 125 -16.69 15.60 -24.04
N ALA A 126 -16.82 16.92 -24.27
CA ALA A 126 -16.81 17.91 -23.19
C ALA A 126 -17.95 17.66 -22.20
N TYR A 127 -19.17 17.44 -22.70
CA TYR A 127 -20.33 17.04 -21.91
C TYR A 127 -20.03 15.79 -21.08
N ARG A 128 -19.51 14.72 -21.70
CA ARG A 128 -19.17 13.46 -21.00
C ARG A 128 -18.11 13.66 -19.92
N ARG A 129 -17.10 14.49 -20.20
CA ARG A 129 -16.00 14.79 -19.28
C ARG A 129 -16.49 15.44 -17.98
N ARG A 130 -17.52 16.30 -18.03
CA ARG A 130 -18.07 16.98 -16.84
C ARG A 130 -18.48 15.99 -15.75
N PHE A 131 -19.15 14.91 -16.12
CA PHE A 131 -19.55 13.85 -15.18
C PHE A 131 -18.35 13.13 -14.57
N LEU A 132 -17.38 12.77 -15.41
CA LEU A 132 -16.21 12.03 -14.94
C LEU A 132 -15.34 12.87 -14.02
N SER A 133 -15.25 14.19 -14.24
CA SER A 133 -14.46 15.09 -13.38
C SER A 133 -14.86 15.01 -11.91
N GLU A 134 -16.12 14.72 -11.57
CA GLU A 134 -16.56 14.56 -10.18
C GLU A 134 -15.88 13.35 -9.50
N GLY A 135 -15.78 12.22 -10.21
CA GLY A 135 -15.09 11.01 -9.74
C GLY A 135 -13.56 11.12 -9.69
N PHE A 136 -12.99 12.15 -10.30
CA PHE A 136 -11.55 12.45 -10.27
C PHE A 136 -11.23 13.79 -9.59
N SER A 137 -12.20 14.35 -8.85
CA SER A 137 -12.00 15.56 -8.05
C SER A 137 -11.09 15.29 -6.86
N GLU A 138 -10.38 16.30 -6.36
CA GLU A 138 -9.52 16.15 -5.15
C GLU A 138 -10.29 15.60 -3.94
N LYS A 139 -11.58 15.93 -3.83
CA LYS A 139 -12.46 15.38 -2.79
C LYS A 139 -12.65 13.87 -2.96
N ALA A 140 -12.93 13.42 -4.19
CA ALA A 140 -13.09 12.00 -4.49
C ALA A 140 -11.78 11.23 -4.31
N LEU A 141 -10.65 11.78 -4.79
CA LEU A 141 -9.33 11.15 -4.68
C LEU A 141 -8.90 10.93 -3.21
N ARG A 142 -9.15 11.89 -2.32
CA ARG A 142 -8.94 11.68 -0.87
C ARG A 142 -9.76 10.53 -0.32
N GLY A 143 -10.96 10.34 -0.83
CA GLY A 143 -11.84 9.23 -0.46
C GLY A 143 -11.32 7.85 -0.91
N TYR A 144 -10.35 7.79 -1.83
CA TYR A 144 -9.79 6.55 -2.34
C TYR A 144 -8.49 6.13 -1.64
N ASP A 145 -7.88 7.00 -0.83
CA ASP A 145 -6.56 6.76 -0.23
C ASP A 145 -6.47 5.46 0.55
N ALA A 146 -7.41 5.24 1.48
CA ALA A 146 -7.43 4.04 2.30
C ALA A 146 -7.54 2.77 1.43
N THR A 147 -8.26 2.84 0.32
CA THR A 147 -8.37 1.74 -0.64
C THR A 147 -7.06 1.49 -1.37
N ILE A 148 -6.40 2.56 -1.86
CA ILE A 148 -5.11 2.47 -2.56
C ILE A 148 -4.05 1.87 -1.62
N CYS A 149 -3.94 2.42 -0.41
CA CYS A 149 -3.09 1.94 0.68
C CYS A 149 -3.31 0.45 0.99
N ALA A 150 -4.58 0.03 1.16
CA ALA A 150 -4.91 -1.37 1.41
C ALA A 150 -4.45 -2.32 0.28
N GLN A 151 -4.54 -1.91 -0.99
CA GLN A 151 -4.03 -2.72 -2.10
C GLN A 151 -2.48 -2.76 -2.14
N ILE A 152 -1.82 -1.65 -1.79
CA ILE A 152 -0.35 -1.60 -1.67
C ILE A 152 0.13 -2.53 -0.56
N GLU A 153 -0.52 -2.54 0.60
CA GLU A 153 -0.16 -3.42 1.72
C GLU A 153 -0.25 -4.92 1.36
N LYS A 154 -1.11 -5.30 0.41
CA LYS A 154 -1.11 -6.68 -0.11
C LYS A 154 0.16 -7.01 -0.87
N LEU A 155 0.68 -6.09 -1.69
CA LEU A 155 1.97 -6.29 -2.36
C LEU A 155 3.09 -6.42 -1.33
N VAL A 156 3.09 -5.53 -0.33
CA VAL A 156 4.02 -5.59 0.80
C VAL A 156 3.95 -6.94 1.51
N SER A 157 2.74 -7.46 1.78
CA SER A 157 2.57 -8.76 2.44
C SER A 157 3.13 -9.93 1.65
N VAL A 158 3.05 -9.89 0.30
CA VAL A 158 3.64 -10.93 -0.55
C VAL A 158 5.17 -10.86 -0.49
N ILE A 159 5.75 -9.65 -0.53
CA ILE A 159 7.20 -9.44 -0.41
C ILE A 159 7.70 -9.89 0.97
N GLU A 160 7.01 -9.53 2.05
CA GLU A 160 7.36 -9.95 3.42
C GLU A 160 7.25 -11.47 3.59
N SER A 161 6.21 -12.09 3.04
CA SER A 161 6.03 -13.55 3.11
C SER A 161 7.13 -14.30 2.36
N ASP A 162 7.52 -13.84 1.15
CA ASP A 162 8.63 -14.43 0.42
C ASP A 162 9.95 -14.24 1.18
N GLN A 163 10.18 -13.06 1.76
CA GLN A 163 11.40 -12.82 2.52
C GLN A 163 11.50 -13.72 3.75
N GLN A 164 10.39 -13.95 4.46
CA GLN A 164 10.33 -14.88 5.59
C GLN A 164 10.67 -16.31 5.14
N ALA A 165 10.14 -16.76 4.00
CA ALA A 165 10.49 -18.05 3.43
C ALA A 165 11.99 -18.13 3.04
N ALA A 166 12.56 -17.02 2.55
CA ALA A 166 13.96 -16.93 2.16
C ALA A 166 14.95 -16.83 3.34
N LYS A 167 14.51 -16.49 4.57
CA LYS A 167 15.40 -16.41 5.76
C LYS A 167 16.17 -17.72 6.03
N GLY A 168 15.63 -18.88 5.62
CA GLY A 168 16.33 -20.17 5.71
C GLY A 168 17.56 -20.33 4.80
N THR A 169 17.78 -19.41 3.85
CA THR A 169 18.85 -19.49 2.83
C THR A 169 20.07 -18.60 3.14
N GLY A 170 20.00 -17.74 4.17
CA GLY A 170 21.13 -16.93 4.66
C GLY A 170 21.42 -15.63 3.89
N SER A 171 20.72 -15.31 2.79
CA SER A 171 20.96 -14.08 2.00
C SER A 171 20.28 -12.82 2.57
N GLY A 172 19.16 -13.00 3.28
CA GLY A 172 18.29 -11.91 3.75
C GLY A 172 17.43 -11.26 2.65
N TRP A 173 17.56 -11.69 1.39
CA TRP A 173 16.80 -11.19 0.24
C TRP A 173 15.66 -12.14 -0.14
N THR A 174 14.58 -11.60 -0.69
CA THR A 174 13.52 -12.38 -1.35
C THR A 174 14.05 -13.15 -2.56
N SER A 175 13.28 -14.12 -3.03
CA SER A 175 13.40 -14.65 -4.39
C SER A 175 13.20 -13.54 -5.43
N PRO A 176 13.77 -13.66 -6.65
CA PRO A 176 13.53 -12.72 -7.74
C PRO A 176 12.04 -12.63 -8.12
N MET A 177 11.49 -11.42 -8.09
CA MET A 177 10.08 -11.13 -8.39
C MET A 177 9.96 -10.33 -9.69
N ASP A 178 9.09 -10.78 -10.61
CA ASP A 178 8.77 -10.06 -11.85
C ASP A 178 7.87 -8.85 -11.56
N MET A 179 8.48 -7.67 -11.46
CA MET A 179 7.74 -6.46 -11.06
C MET A 179 6.84 -5.92 -12.17
N ALA A 180 7.00 -6.29 -13.44
CA ALA A 180 5.98 -5.97 -14.46
C ALA A 180 4.66 -6.68 -14.14
N LYS A 181 4.72 -7.97 -13.76
CA LYS A 181 3.52 -8.75 -13.42
C LYS A 181 2.88 -8.27 -12.12
N TYR A 182 3.67 -8.10 -11.06
CA TYR A 182 3.12 -7.60 -9.80
C TYR A 182 2.57 -6.17 -9.93
N SER A 183 3.16 -5.33 -10.79
CA SER A 183 2.56 -4.04 -11.14
C SER A 183 1.21 -4.22 -11.84
N ASN A 184 1.10 -5.13 -12.81
CA ASN A 184 -0.18 -5.41 -13.49
C ASN A 184 -1.26 -5.86 -12.49
N TYR A 185 -0.91 -6.66 -11.49
CA TYR A 185 -1.83 -7.15 -10.47
C TYR A 185 -2.26 -6.02 -9.53
N LEU A 186 -1.30 -5.27 -8.97
CA LEU A 186 -1.55 -4.18 -8.04
C LEU A 186 -2.48 -3.11 -8.64
N PHE A 187 -2.12 -2.57 -9.82
CA PHE A 187 -2.90 -1.48 -10.41
C PHE A 187 -4.23 -1.94 -10.99
N PHE A 188 -4.37 -3.23 -11.34
CA PHE A 188 -5.68 -3.78 -11.66
C PHE A 188 -6.58 -3.84 -10.43
N ASP A 189 -6.07 -4.34 -9.30
CA ASP A 189 -6.82 -4.36 -8.04
C ASP A 189 -7.21 -2.94 -7.60
N ILE A 190 -6.25 -1.99 -7.56
CA ILE A 190 -6.51 -0.58 -7.25
C ILE A 190 -7.65 -0.04 -8.12
N MET A 191 -7.57 -0.20 -9.44
CA MET A 191 -8.59 0.35 -10.33
C MET A 191 -9.94 -0.35 -10.20
N THR A 192 -9.97 -1.68 -9.98
CA THR A 192 -11.25 -2.36 -9.74
C THR A 192 -11.90 -1.91 -8.44
N THR A 193 -11.12 -1.65 -7.39
CA THR A 193 -11.67 -1.19 -6.11
C THR A 193 -12.04 0.29 -6.15
N VAL A 194 -11.25 1.16 -6.77
CA VAL A 194 -11.57 2.59 -6.90
C VAL A 194 -12.76 2.83 -7.83
N ILE A 195 -12.85 2.10 -8.94
CA ILE A 195 -13.94 2.30 -9.91
C ILE A 195 -15.22 1.60 -9.48
N PHE A 196 -15.14 0.37 -8.97
CA PHE A 196 -16.32 -0.46 -8.70
C PHE A 196 -16.54 -0.80 -7.23
N GLY A 197 -15.61 -0.49 -6.32
CA GLY A 197 -15.67 -0.93 -4.93
C GLY A 197 -15.60 -2.45 -4.81
N MET A 198 -14.86 -3.10 -5.72
CA MET A 198 -14.70 -4.56 -5.79
C MET A 198 -13.22 -4.92 -5.73
N ASP A 199 -12.91 -5.98 -5.00
CA ASP A 199 -11.55 -6.45 -4.76
C ASP A 199 -11.43 -7.89 -5.30
N TYR A 200 -10.52 -8.09 -6.25
CA TYR A 200 -10.25 -9.40 -6.86
C TYR A 200 -8.96 -10.04 -6.35
N ASP A 201 -8.17 -9.30 -5.57
CA ASP A 201 -6.96 -9.73 -4.90
C ASP A 201 -5.94 -10.45 -5.80
N LEU A 202 -5.73 -9.95 -7.03
CA LEU A 202 -4.79 -10.52 -8.00
C LEU A 202 -3.36 -10.61 -7.46
N VAL A 203 -2.98 -9.71 -6.56
CA VAL A 203 -1.65 -9.70 -5.94
C VAL A 203 -1.39 -11.00 -5.19
N ARG A 204 -2.35 -11.49 -4.39
CA ARG A 204 -2.21 -12.70 -3.57
C ARG A 204 -2.85 -13.94 -4.21
N ASN A 205 -3.82 -13.76 -5.10
CA ASN A 205 -4.65 -14.82 -5.68
C ASN A 205 -4.49 -14.93 -7.20
N GLU A 206 -4.27 -16.14 -7.70
CA GLU A 206 -4.01 -16.37 -9.12
C GLU A 206 -5.26 -16.40 -10.00
N LYS A 207 -6.45 -16.58 -9.41
CA LYS A 207 -7.72 -16.87 -10.11
C LYS A 207 -8.02 -15.92 -11.27
N PHE A 208 -7.66 -14.64 -11.13
CA PHE A 208 -7.95 -13.59 -12.11
C PHE A 208 -6.70 -12.97 -12.76
N ARG A 209 -5.49 -13.49 -12.49
CA ARG A 209 -4.24 -12.98 -13.09
C ARG A 209 -4.20 -13.07 -14.62
N TYR A 210 -5.04 -13.91 -15.22
CA TYR A 210 -5.20 -13.97 -16.67
C TYR A 210 -5.82 -12.69 -17.27
N VAL A 211 -6.52 -11.86 -16.50
CA VAL A 211 -7.28 -10.71 -17.04
C VAL A 211 -6.37 -9.62 -17.61
N PRO A 212 -5.34 -9.12 -16.89
CA PRO A 212 -4.34 -8.21 -17.48
C PRO A 212 -3.69 -8.76 -18.76
N GLU A 213 -3.34 -10.06 -18.79
CA GLU A 213 -2.77 -10.69 -19.98
C GLU A 213 -3.73 -10.67 -21.19
N MET A 214 -5.03 -10.83 -20.94
CA MET A 214 -6.04 -10.73 -22.02
C MET A 214 -6.16 -9.30 -22.55
N ILE A 215 -5.99 -8.29 -21.70
CA ILE A 215 -5.99 -6.89 -22.11
C ILE A 215 -4.80 -6.64 -23.05
N GLU A 216 -3.60 -7.04 -22.63
CA GLU A 216 -2.38 -6.90 -23.44
C GLU A 216 -2.49 -7.61 -24.81
N ALA A 217 -2.94 -8.86 -24.82
CA ALA A 217 -3.11 -9.62 -26.06
C ALA A 217 -4.24 -9.04 -26.96
N SER A 218 -5.28 -8.47 -26.36
CA SER A 218 -6.33 -7.74 -27.11
C SER A 218 -5.75 -6.45 -27.72
N ASN A 219 -4.93 -5.72 -26.97
CA ASN A 219 -4.27 -4.49 -27.35
C ASN A 219 -3.32 -4.69 -28.54
N HIS A 220 -2.60 -5.81 -28.59
CA HIS A 220 -1.84 -6.22 -29.78
C HIS A 220 -2.69 -6.23 -31.05
N ARG A 221 -3.84 -6.91 -31.02
CA ARG A 221 -4.78 -6.91 -32.17
C ARG A 221 -5.33 -5.52 -32.46
N MET A 222 -5.66 -4.74 -31.43
CA MET A 222 -6.22 -3.40 -31.60
C MET A 222 -5.23 -2.44 -32.27
N SER A 223 -3.93 -2.54 -31.95
CA SER A 223 -2.88 -1.73 -32.58
C SER A 223 -2.89 -1.85 -34.10
N VAL A 224 -3.05 -3.07 -34.62
CA VAL A 224 -3.08 -3.38 -36.06
C VAL A 224 -4.38 -2.87 -36.72
N ILE A 225 -5.53 -3.10 -36.08
CA ILE A 225 -6.84 -2.72 -36.65
C ILE A 225 -7.05 -1.20 -36.65
N LEU A 226 -6.44 -0.46 -35.72
CA LEU A 226 -6.50 1.01 -35.71
C LEU A 226 -5.70 1.66 -36.85
N VAL A 227 -4.71 0.95 -37.39
CA VAL A 227 -3.99 1.37 -38.59
C VAL A 227 -4.81 1.04 -39.84
N GLU A 228 -5.32 -0.19 -39.94
CA GLU A 228 -6.05 -0.66 -41.11
C GLU A 228 -7.38 -1.35 -40.74
N PRO A 229 -8.47 -0.57 -40.56
CA PRO A 229 -9.78 -1.11 -40.21
C PRO A 229 -10.35 -2.07 -41.27
N ALA A 230 -9.88 -2.00 -42.52
CA ALA A 230 -10.31 -2.90 -43.59
C ALA A 230 -9.97 -4.37 -43.29
N LEU A 231 -9.04 -4.67 -42.37
CA LEU A 231 -8.77 -6.03 -41.92
C LEU A 231 -9.98 -6.71 -41.25
N LYS A 232 -10.99 -5.95 -40.80
CA LYS A 232 -12.24 -6.51 -40.28
C LYS A 232 -13.20 -6.98 -41.37
N LEU A 233 -13.00 -6.54 -42.62
CA LEU A 233 -13.81 -7.01 -43.75
C LEU A 233 -13.66 -8.53 -43.88
N PHE A 234 -14.79 -9.20 -44.05
CA PHE A 234 -14.87 -10.67 -44.09
C PHE A 234 -14.22 -11.38 -42.88
N LYS A 235 -14.09 -10.69 -41.73
CA LYS A 235 -13.44 -11.19 -40.51
C LYS A 235 -12.00 -11.67 -40.74
N PHE A 236 -11.27 -11.05 -41.67
CA PHE A 236 -9.89 -11.45 -41.96
C PHE A 236 -8.97 -11.33 -40.73
N ASP A 237 -9.20 -10.34 -39.88
CA ASP A 237 -8.54 -10.18 -38.59
C ASP A 237 -8.79 -11.35 -37.63
N HIS A 238 -9.93 -12.06 -37.71
CA HIS A 238 -10.17 -13.27 -36.91
C HIS A 238 -9.27 -14.42 -37.35
N TRP A 239 -8.92 -14.49 -38.64
CA TRP A 239 -8.01 -15.50 -39.15
C TRP A 239 -6.54 -15.13 -38.86
N LEU A 240 -6.17 -13.86 -39.06
CA LEU A 240 -4.81 -13.37 -38.88
C LEU A 240 -4.41 -13.19 -37.40
N LEU A 241 -5.32 -12.69 -36.55
CA LEU A 241 -5.05 -12.28 -35.16
C LEU A 241 -5.89 -13.10 -34.15
N LYS A 242 -5.92 -14.42 -34.34
CA LYS A 242 -6.72 -15.38 -33.53
C LYS A 242 -6.55 -15.19 -32.03
N LYS A 243 -5.31 -15.06 -31.55
CA LYS A 243 -4.98 -14.87 -30.12
C LYS A 243 -5.64 -13.61 -29.57
N GLY A 244 -5.53 -12.48 -30.27
CA GLY A 244 -6.14 -11.22 -29.84
C GLY A 244 -7.67 -11.24 -29.86
N VAL A 245 -8.29 -11.92 -30.83
CA VAL A 245 -9.76 -12.12 -30.84
C VAL A 245 -10.21 -12.97 -29.66
N TRP A 246 -9.50 -14.08 -29.39
CA TRP A 246 -9.79 -14.94 -28.25
C TRP A 246 -9.64 -14.19 -26.92
N ALA A 247 -8.56 -13.44 -26.77
CA ALA A 247 -8.28 -12.62 -25.59
C ALA A 247 -9.36 -11.56 -25.36
N ARG A 248 -9.73 -10.79 -26.39
CA ARG A 248 -10.86 -9.84 -26.36
C ARG A 248 -12.14 -10.52 -25.87
N ASN A 249 -12.49 -11.67 -26.44
CA ASN A 249 -13.73 -12.35 -26.07
C ASN A 249 -13.70 -12.88 -24.62
N ARG A 250 -12.53 -13.31 -24.13
CA ARG A 250 -12.35 -13.71 -22.72
C ARG A 250 -12.43 -12.51 -21.77
N PHE A 251 -11.84 -11.38 -22.14
CA PHE A 251 -11.96 -10.11 -21.41
C PHE A 251 -13.41 -9.62 -21.36
N LEU A 252 -14.14 -9.64 -22.48
CA LEU A 252 -15.55 -9.23 -22.52
C LEU A 252 -16.46 -10.11 -21.64
N ARG A 253 -16.15 -11.41 -21.49
CA ARG A 253 -16.84 -12.28 -20.53
C ARG A 253 -16.59 -11.86 -19.08
N PHE A 254 -15.34 -11.49 -18.76
CA PHE A 254 -15.01 -10.95 -17.45
C PHE A 254 -15.75 -9.63 -17.19
N VAL A 255 -15.76 -8.71 -18.15
CA VAL A 255 -16.51 -7.45 -18.06
C VAL A 255 -18.01 -7.69 -17.84
N GLY A 256 -18.61 -8.63 -18.56
CA GLY A 256 -20.03 -8.99 -18.36
C GLY A 256 -20.32 -9.51 -16.94
N ARG A 257 -19.41 -10.31 -16.37
CA ARG A 257 -19.49 -10.76 -14.98
C ARG A 257 -19.35 -9.57 -14.02
N LEU A 258 -18.32 -8.77 -14.19
CA LEU A 258 -17.99 -7.61 -13.36
C LEU A 258 -19.18 -6.64 -13.29
N LEU A 259 -19.77 -6.29 -14.43
CA LEU A 259 -20.93 -5.40 -14.46
C LEU A 259 -22.16 -6.03 -13.79
N LYS A 260 -22.39 -7.33 -13.96
CA LYS A 260 -23.49 -8.05 -13.31
C LYS A 260 -23.32 -8.08 -11.79
N GLU A 261 -22.12 -8.40 -11.31
CA GLU A 261 -21.75 -8.37 -9.89
C GLU A 261 -21.95 -6.96 -9.33
N ARG A 262 -21.42 -5.93 -10.00
CA ARG A 262 -21.59 -4.55 -9.55
C ARG A 262 -23.06 -4.13 -9.43
N SER A 263 -23.88 -4.44 -10.44
CA SER A 263 -25.30 -4.09 -10.42
C SER A 263 -26.07 -4.74 -9.26
N SER A 264 -25.57 -5.84 -8.70
CA SER A 264 -26.19 -6.50 -7.54
C SER A 264 -25.85 -5.86 -6.19
N LEU A 265 -24.79 -5.05 -6.11
CA LEU A 265 -24.27 -4.49 -4.86
C LEU A 265 -24.96 -3.21 -4.37
N GLY A 266 -26.03 -2.76 -5.06
CA GLY A 266 -26.68 -1.49 -4.79
C GLY A 266 -25.77 -0.27 -5.05
N THR A 267 -26.37 0.93 -5.04
CA THR A 267 -25.65 2.20 -5.24
C THR A 267 -25.49 3.02 -3.96
N GLU A 268 -26.08 2.58 -2.85
CA GLU A 268 -26.07 3.29 -1.57
C GLU A 268 -24.73 3.12 -0.82
N SER A 269 -24.36 4.15 -0.05
CA SER A 269 -23.19 4.26 0.85
C SER A 269 -21.76 4.08 0.31
N LYS A 270 -21.52 3.57 -0.92
CA LYS A 270 -20.14 3.42 -1.43
C LYS A 270 -19.54 4.71 -2.02
N ASN A 271 -18.25 4.90 -1.79
CA ASN A 271 -17.44 6.00 -2.31
C ASN A 271 -16.51 5.50 -3.42
N ASP A 272 -17.09 4.97 -4.50
CA ASP A 272 -16.39 4.52 -5.73
C ASP A 272 -16.88 5.31 -6.95
N VAL A 273 -16.10 5.33 -8.04
CA VAL A 273 -16.42 6.13 -9.23
C VAL A 273 -17.75 5.72 -9.86
N PHE A 274 -18.05 4.42 -9.93
CA PHE A 274 -19.31 3.93 -10.49
C PHE A 274 -20.51 4.49 -9.70
N SER A 275 -20.47 4.40 -8.37
CA SER A 275 -21.49 4.98 -7.50
C SER A 275 -21.60 6.50 -7.67
N ILE A 276 -20.48 7.22 -7.77
CA ILE A 276 -20.48 8.68 -8.03
C ILE A 276 -21.19 8.99 -9.36
N LEU A 277 -20.84 8.30 -10.44
CA LEU A 277 -21.42 8.54 -11.76
C LEU A 277 -22.94 8.29 -11.82
N THR A 278 -23.49 7.40 -10.99
CA THR A 278 -24.95 7.20 -10.90
C THR A 278 -25.68 8.37 -10.21
N ARG A 279 -24.98 9.09 -9.34
CA ARG A 279 -25.54 10.20 -8.53
C ARG A 279 -25.34 11.56 -9.20
N VAL A 280 -24.26 11.74 -9.95
CA VAL A 280 -23.95 13.00 -10.63
C VAL A 280 -25.05 13.35 -11.64
N ARG A 281 -25.38 14.64 -11.68
CA ARG A 281 -26.27 15.27 -12.66
C ARG A 281 -25.48 16.37 -13.36
N ASP A 282 -25.72 16.55 -14.66
CA ASP A 282 -25.13 17.67 -15.37
C ASP A 282 -25.64 18.99 -14.76
N PRO A 283 -24.76 19.93 -14.36
CA PRO A 283 -25.20 21.17 -13.74
C PRO A 283 -26.09 22.02 -14.66
N GLU A 284 -25.88 21.96 -15.98
CA GLU A 284 -26.61 22.78 -16.96
C GLU A 284 -27.93 22.13 -17.37
N THR A 285 -27.92 20.83 -17.67
CA THR A 285 -29.11 20.13 -18.21
C THR A 285 -29.90 19.36 -17.17
N GLN A 286 -29.37 19.17 -15.95
CA GLN A 286 -29.91 18.32 -14.89
C GLN A 286 -30.08 16.83 -15.30
N GLN A 287 -29.52 16.43 -16.45
CA GLN A 287 -29.60 15.06 -16.95
C GLN A 287 -28.56 14.16 -16.28
N SER A 288 -28.84 12.86 -16.27
CA SER A 288 -27.93 11.81 -15.77
C SER A 288 -27.33 11.03 -16.93
N LEU A 289 -26.18 10.38 -16.71
CA LEU A 289 -25.71 9.34 -17.62
C LEU A 289 -26.62 8.12 -17.55
N SER A 290 -26.82 7.46 -18.68
CA SER A 290 -27.51 6.16 -18.71
C SER A 290 -26.64 5.08 -18.05
N MET A 291 -27.26 4.02 -17.50
CA MET A 291 -26.49 2.90 -16.95
C MET A 291 -25.57 2.24 -17.98
N LYS A 292 -25.96 2.25 -19.26
CA LYS A 292 -25.12 1.78 -20.36
C LYS A 292 -23.86 2.64 -20.53
N ASP A 293 -24.02 3.96 -20.45
CA ASP A 293 -22.92 4.91 -20.50
C ASP A 293 -21.98 4.74 -19.30
N ILE A 294 -22.54 4.66 -18.09
CA ILE A 294 -21.76 4.47 -16.85
C ILE A 294 -20.95 3.17 -16.93
N GLY A 295 -21.56 2.07 -17.39
CA GLY A 295 -20.86 0.80 -17.59
C GLY A 295 -19.71 0.92 -18.60
N ALA A 296 -19.93 1.60 -19.73
CA ALA A 296 -18.90 1.78 -20.75
C ALA A 296 -17.75 2.69 -20.30
N GLU A 297 -18.04 3.77 -19.57
CA GLU A 297 -17.00 4.61 -18.97
C GLU A 297 -16.19 3.81 -17.94
N SER A 298 -16.87 3.11 -17.03
CA SER A 298 -16.22 2.40 -15.92
C SER A 298 -15.28 1.28 -16.40
N VAL A 299 -15.68 0.54 -17.44
CA VAL A 299 -14.80 -0.47 -18.08
C VAL A 299 -13.59 0.19 -18.74
N THR A 300 -13.80 1.33 -19.39
CA THR A 300 -12.70 2.10 -20.02
C THR A 300 -11.71 2.60 -18.97
N LEU A 301 -12.21 3.06 -17.82
CA LEU A 301 -11.38 3.56 -16.72
C LEU A 301 -10.53 2.46 -16.09
N ILE A 302 -11.05 1.23 -15.89
CA ILE A 302 -10.20 0.10 -15.40
C ILE A 302 -9.05 -0.14 -16.37
N VAL A 303 -9.36 -0.37 -17.65
CA VAL A 303 -8.33 -0.74 -18.64
C VAL A 303 -7.29 0.37 -18.79
N ALA A 304 -7.75 1.61 -18.91
CA ALA A 304 -6.87 2.75 -19.11
C ALA A 304 -6.03 3.07 -17.86
N GLY A 305 -6.59 2.95 -16.66
CA GLY A 305 -5.86 3.23 -15.41
C GLY A 305 -4.88 2.12 -15.03
N ALA A 306 -5.31 0.86 -15.10
CA ALA A 306 -4.51 -0.26 -14.60
C ALA A 306 -3.26 -0.50 -15.43
N ASP A 307 -3.39 -0.57 -16.76
CA ASP A 307 -2.29 -0.94 -17.65
C ASP A 307 -1.26 0.20 -17.80
N THR A 308 -1.71 1.46 -17.74
CA THR A 308 -0.79 2.60 -17.83
C THR A 308 0.00 2.81 -16.54
N SER A 309 -0.66 2.80 -15.38
CA SER A 309 0.01 2.97 -14.09
C SER A 309 0.93 1.80 -13.75
N SER A 310 0.54 0.56 -14.08
CA SER A 310 1.45 -0.59 -13.94
C SER A 310 2.72 -0.45 -14.77
N THR A 311 2.62 0.10 -15.98
CA THR A 311 3.76 0.36 -16.84
C THR A 311 4.66 1.47 -16.29
N ALA A 312 4.05 2.55 -15.80
CA ALA A 312 4.78 3.63 -15.16
C ALA A 312 5.53 3.15 -13.90
N PHE A 313 4.90 2.30 -13.08
CA PHE A 313 5.50 1.78 -11.85
C PHE A 313 6.65 0.82 -12.13
N ALA A 314 6.49 -0.10 -13.08
CA ALA A 314 7.56 -0.99 -13.51
C ALA A 314 8.76 -0.21 -14.09
N GLY A 315 8.50 0.83 -14.89
CA GLY A 315 9.54 1.72 -15.39
C GLY A 315 10.26 2.48 -14.28
N LEU A 316 9.52 3.01 -13.29
CA LEU A 316 10.10 3.67 -12.13
C LEU A 316 11.01 2.74 -11.31
N LEU A 317 10.55 1.52 -11.05
CA LEU A 317 11.34 0.49 -10.39
C LEU A 317 12.62 0.17 -11.18
N PHE A 318 12.50 0.00 -12.51
CA PHE A 318 13.63 -0.24 -13.39
C PHE A 318 14.67 0.88 -13.27
N TYR A 319 14.27 2.14 -13.44
CA TYR A 319 15.21 3.25 -13.46
C TYR A 319 15.86 3.52 -12.10
N LEU A 320 15.14 3.33 -10.99
CA LEU A 320 15.73 3.45 -9.66
C LEU A 320 16.76 2.36 -9.37
N CYS A 321 16.52 1.11 -9.79
CA CYS A 321 17.49 0.03 -9.59
C CYS A 321 18.75 0.23 -10.45
N HIS A 322 18.61 0.76 -11.67
CA HIS A 322 19.74 1.05 -12.55
C HIS A 322 20.48 2.35 -12.21
N ASN A 323 19.92 3.19 -11.33
CA ASN A 323 20.52 4.45 -10.90
C ASN A 323 20.54 4.54 -9.38
N ARG A 324 21.61 3.98 -8.79
CA ARG A 324 21.82 3.94 -7.35
C ARG A 324 21.75 5.32 -6.68
N GLN A 325 22.29 6.36 -7.33
CA GLN A 325 22.27 7.71 -6.79
C GLN A 325 20.84 8.28 -6.70
N ALA A 326 20.03 8.07 -7.74
CA ALA A 326 18.62 8.49 -7.72
C ALA A 326 17.81 7.69 -6.70
N TYR A 327 18.05 6.37 -6.60
CA TYR A 327 17.46 5.53 -5.56
C TYR A 327 17.77 6.06 -4.16
N GLU A 328 19.05 6.29 -3.84
CA GLU A 328 19.47 6.74 -2.50
C GLU A 328 18.83 8.07 -2.12
N LYS A 329 18.81 9.04 -3.03
CA LYS A 329 18.18 10.35 -2.80
C LYS A 329 16.67 10.24 -2.60
N ALA A 330 15.97 9.45 -3.43
CA ALA A 330 14.53 9.25 -3.29
C ALA A 330 14.19 8.52 -1.99
N ALA A 331 14.97 7.49 -1.65
CA ALA A 331 14.83 6.73 -0.42
C ALA A 331 15.07 7.62 0.80
N GLU A 332 16.15 8.38 0.83
CA GLU A 332 16.48 9.32 1.90
C GLU A 332 15.40 10.38 2.07
N GLU A 333 14.93 11.00 0.98
CA GLU A 333 13.85 12.00 1.02
C GLU A 333 12.57 11.44 1.64
N VAL A 334 12.12 10.26 1.16
CA VAL A 334 10.92 9.60 1.67
C VAL A 334 11.09 9.26 3.16
N ARG A 335 12.21 8.61 3.51
CA ARG A 335 12.49 8.20 4.90
C ARG A 335 12.62 9.41 5.83
N HIS A 336 13.15 10.52 5.35
CA HIS A 336 13.23 11.75 6.12
C HIS A 336 11.85 12.34 6.43
N HIS A 337 10.95 12.40 5.43
CA HIS A 337 9.62 12.98 5.60
C HIS A 337 8.66 12.11 6.42
N PHE A 338 8.78 10.79 6.30
CA PHE A 338 7.91 9.84 6.99
C PHE A 338 8.52 9.28 8.28
N GLY A 339 9.81 9.54 8.53
CA GLY A 339 10.53 9.05 9.71
C GLY A 339 10.44 7.53 9.80
N ASP A 340 9.90 7.06 10.93
CA ASP A 340 9.77 5.63 11.23
C ASP A 340 8.44 5.03 10.75
N ALA A 341 7.61 5.81 10.04
CA ALA A 341 6.38 5.29 9.47
C ALA A 341 6.71 4.13 8.52
N THR A 342 5.93 3.07 8.64
CA THR A 342 6.10 1.86 7.82
C THR A 342 5.18 1.87 6.59
N GLU A 343 4.34 2.90 6.47
CA GLU A 343 3.43 3.10 5.36
C GLU A 343 3.39 4.59 5.02
N ALA A 344 3.43 4.90 3.72
CA ALA A 344 3.25 6.26 3.25
C ALA A 344 1.75 6.59 3.21
N THR A 345 1.37 7.70 3.83
CA THR A 345 0.01 8.24 3.74
C THR A 345 -0.04 9.38 2.74
N SER A 346 -1.20 9.55 2.11
CA SER A 346 -1.43 10.71 1.25
C SER A 346 -1.48 11.98 2.09
N GLY A 347 -1.05 13.11 1.53
CA GLY A 347 -1.14 14.40 2.20
C GLY A 347 0.18 15.18 2.21
N PRO A 348 0.31 16.17 3.11
CA PRO A 348 1.40 17.15 3.06
C PRO A 348 2.80 16.54 3.05
N GLU A 349 3.06 15.47 3.81
CA GLU A 349 4.40 14.84 3.85
C GLU A 349 4.76 14.18 2.51
N LEU A 350 3.83 13.46 1.88
CA LEU A 350 4.05 12.89 0.54
C LEU A 350 4.28 13.99 -0.51
N HIS A 351 3.56 15.11 -0.40
CA HIS A 351 3.74 16.26 -1.29
C HIS A 351 5.10 16.96 -1.14
N LYS A 352 5.79 16.79 0.01
CA LYS A 352 7.15 17.31 0.21
C LYS A 352 8.20 16.44 -0.48
N CYS A 353 7.90 15.19 -0.82
CA CYS A 353 8.79 14.27 -1.53
C CYS A 353 8.94 14.66 -3.02
N LYS A 354 9.60 15.78 -3.28
CA LYS A 354 9.73 16.41 -4.60
C LYS A 354 10.69 15.64 -5.50
N TYR A 355 11.74 15.03 -4.93
CA TYR A 355 12.69 14.21 -5.66
C TYR A 355 12.07 12.89 -6.10
N LEU A 356 11.27 12.24 -5.24
CA LEU A 356 10.48 11.08 -5.66
C LEU A 356 9.53 11.43 -6.81
N ARG A 357 8.87 12.58 -6.72
CA ARG A 357 8.01 13.06 -7.81
C ARG A 357 8.80 13.29 -9.11
N ALA A 358 10.00 13.85 -9.00
CA ALA A 358 10.91 14.03 -10.14
C ALA A 358 11.36 12.69 -10.76
N CYS A 359 11.57 11.65 -9.94
CA CYS A 359 11.87 10.30 -10.42
C CYS A 359 10.70 9.73 -11.25
N ILE A 360 9.47 9.90 -10.78
CA ILE A 360 8.27 9.51 -11.53
C ILE A 360 8.19 10.26 -12.86
N ASP A 361 8.38 11.58 -12.85
CA ASP A 361 8.28 12.38 -14.07
C ASP A 361 9.40 12.04 -15.09
N GLU A 362 10.63 11.77 -14.62
CA GLU A 362 11.72 11.34 -15.51
C GLU A 362 11.49 9.92 -16.07
N SER A 363 10.94 9.02 -15.27
CA SER A 363 10.58 7.67 -15.73
C SER A 363 9.51 7.72 -16.81
N LEU A 364 8.48 8.56 -16.63
CA LEU A 364 7.43 8.79 -17.62
C LEU A 364 7.94 9.52 -18.88
N ARG A 365 9.00 10.32 -18.76
CA ARG A 365 9.65 10.96 -19.92
C ARG A 365 10.38 9.92 -20.77
N MET A 366 11.15 9.04 -20.15
CA MET A 366 11.95 8.03 -20.86
C MET A 366 11.11 6.87 -21.38
N SER A 367 10.17 6.37 -20.57
CA SER A 367 9.34 5.20 -20.91
C SER A 367 7.86 5.50 -20.65
N PRO A 368 7.23 6.40 -21.41
CA PRO A 368 5.80 6.69 -21.23
C PRO A 368 4.96 5.44 -21.55
N PRO A 369 3.88 5.16 -20.79
CA PRO A 369 3.00 4.02 -21.08
C PRO A 369 2.33 4.06 -22.47
N VAL A 370 2.23 5.24 -23.08
CA VAL A 370 1.72 5.44 -24.45
C VAL A 370 2.79 6.17 -25.26
N ASN A 371 3.49 5.46 -26.13
CA ASN A 371 4.67 5.95 -26.83
C ASN A 371 4.35 6.54 -28.22
N CYS A 372 3.15 6.29 -28.75
CA CYS A 372 2.76 6.64 -30.11
C CYS A 372 1.86 7.88 -30.24
N PRO A 373 1.69 8.42 -31.47
CA PRO A 373 0.88 9.60 -31.71
C PRO A 373 -0.59 9.39 -31.36
N MET A 374 -1.16 10.36 -30.64
CA MET A 374 -2.59 10.45 -30.45
C MET A 374 -3.23 11.12 -31.66
N TRP A 375 -3.65 10.34 -32.66
CA TRP A 375 -4.10 10.85 -33.95
C TRP A 375 -5.31 11.80 -33.86
N ARG A 376 -5.27 12.87 -34.64
CA ARG A 376 -6.34 13.86 -34.83
C ARG A 376 -6.60 14.08 -36.31
N GLU A 377 -7.85 14.17 -36.72
CA GLU A 377 -8.26 14.48 -38.09
C GLU A 377 -8.41 15.99 -38.25
N VAL A 378 -7.85 16.56 -39.32
CA VAL A 378 -7.98 17.98 -39.67
C VAL A 378 -9.40 18.27 -40.14
N THR A 379 -10.06 19.23 -39.50
CA THR A 379 -11.44 19.67 -39.79
C THR A 379 -11.53 21.11 -40.28
N SER A 380 -10.47 21.89 -40.14
CA SER A 380 -10.40 23.26 -40.66
C SER A 380 -9.55 23.28 -41.93
N PRO A 381 -10.03 23.91 -43.02
CA PRO A 381 -9.24 24.07 -44.24
C PRO A 381 -8.07 25.03 -44.08
N ASP A 382 -8.02 25.83 -43.00
CA ASP A 382 -7.03 26.88 -42.77
C ASP A 382 -5.98 26.48 -41.71
N LEU A 383 -5.86 25.19 -41.39
CA LEU A 383 -4.91 24.74 -40.38
C LEU A 383 -3.47 24.93 -40.85
N MET A 384 -2.75 25.82 -40.16
CA MET A 384 -1.34 26.13 -40.38
C MET A 384 -0.50 25.70 -39.18
N ILE A 385 0.62 25.04 -39.45
CA ILE A 385 1.65 24.73 -38.42
C ILE A 385 2.99 25.25 -38.94
N GLU A 386 3.56 26.25 -38.26
CA GLU A 386 4.82 26.92 -38.66
C GLU A 386 4.83 27.37 -40.14
N GLY A 387 3.74 28.03 -40.55
CA GLY A 387 3.58 28.51 -41.94
C GLY A 387 3.30 27.40 -42.96
N ARG A 388 3.15 26.14 -42.55
CA ARG A 388 2.82 25.01 -43.43
C ARG A 388 1.34 24.68 -43.35
N HIS A 389 0.67 24.75 -44.50
CA HIS A 389 -0.72 24.32 -44.65
C HIS A 389 -0.83 22.80 -44.56
N VAL A 390 -1.73 22.33 -43.68
CA VAL A 390 -2.11 20.92 -43.57
C VAL A 390 -3.50 20.70 -44.21
N PRO A 391 -3.62 19.82 -45.21
CA PRO A 391 -4.87 19.56 -45.91
C PRO A 391 -5.98 18.99 -45.02
N LEU A 392 -7.22 19.43 -45.28
CA LEU A 392 -8.45 18.90 -44.69
C LEU A 392 -8.53 17.37 -44.82
N GLY A 393 -8.99 16.68 -43.77
CA GLY A 393 -9.13 15.22 -43.73
C GLY A 393 -7.82 14.44 -43.53
N SER A 394 -6.66 15.11 -43.53
CA SER A 394 -5.40 14.47 -43.09
C SER A 394 -5.45 14.16 -41.61
N GLU A 395 -4.72 13.13 -41.17
CA GLU A 395 -4.52 12.86 -39.75
C GLU A 395 -3.14 13.35 -39.29
N LEU A 396 -3.10 13.97 -38.13
CA LEU A 396 -1.93 14.54 -37.50
C LEU A 396 -1.70 13.92 -36.12
N GLY A 397 -0.44 13.80 -35.70
CA GLY A 397 -0.10 13.43 -34.33
C GLY A 397 1.33 13.78 -33.98
N VAL A 398 1.63 13.85 -32.68
CA VAL A 398 2.99 13.95 -32.15
C VAL A 398 3.32 12.64 -31.45
N CYS A 399 4.39 11.96 -31.86
CA CYS A 399 4.86 10.76 -31.18
C CYS A 399 5.43 11.15 -29.81
N THR A 400 4.79 10.68 -28.73
CA THR A 400 5.18 11.00 -27.35
C THR A 400 6.64 10.64 -27.07
N TYR A 401 7.08 9.45 -27.50
CA TYR A 401 8.46 9.03 -27.33
C TYR A 401 9.43 9.93 -28.11
N SER A 402 9.12 10.28 -29.36
CA SER A 402 10.00 11.11 -30.20
C SER A 402 10.19 12.53 -29.65
N ILE A 403 9.13 13.17 -29.17
CA ILE A 403 9.20 14.54 -28.63
C ILE A 403 9.88 14.58 -27.26
N GLN A 404 9.69 13.55 -26.44
CA GLN A 404 10.34 13.41 -25.13
C GLN A 404 11.83 13.00 -25.23
N HIS A 405 12.25 12.45 -26.36
CA HIS A 405 13.65 12.17 -26.68
C HIS A 405 14.29 13.18 -27.63
N ASN A 406 13.60 14.28 -27.95
CA ASN A 406 14.16 15.32 -28.79
C ASN A 406 15.17 16.15 -27.97
N PRO A 407 16.48 16.14 -28.32
CA PRO A 407 17.51 16.86 -27.57
C PRO A 407 17.32 18.39 -27.60
N ARG A 408 16.49 18.91 -28.53
CA ARG A 408 16.07 20.33 -28.54
C ARG A 408 15.30 20.72 -27.28
N TYR A 409 14.61 19.77 -26.65
CA TYR A 409 13.75 20.01 -25.48
C TYR A 409 14.24 19.27 -24.24
N HIS A 410 14.93 18.14 -24.41
CA HIS A 410 15.45 17.32 -23.32
C HIS A 410 16.92 16.96 -23.61
N PRO A 411 17.89 17.80 -23.21
CA PRO A 411 19.31 17.50 -23.33
C PRO A 411 19.67 16.17 -22.62
N ASP A 412 20.56 15.41 -23.25
CA ASP A 412 20.91 14.03 -22.88
C ASP A 412 19.66 13.14 -22.65
N PRO A 413 18.81 12.98 -23.68
CA PRO A 413 17.46 12.42 -23.52
C PRO A 413 17.44 10.96 -23.05
N TYR A 414 18.54 10.23 -23.17
CA TYR A 414 18.65 8.83 -22.75
C TYR A 414 19.26 8.66 -21.35
N SER A 415 19.64 9.76 -20.68
CA SER A 415 20.17 9.70 -19.32
C SER A 415 19.05 9.92 -18.31
N TYR A 416 18.84 8.95 -17.41
CA TYR A 416 17.91 9.07 -16.30
C TYR A 416 18.43 10.08 -15.27
N ARG A 417 17.90 11.32 -15.33
CA ARG A 417 18.35 12.45 -14.49
C ARG A 417 17.14 13.16 -13.85
N PRO A 418 16.58 12.64 -12.74
CA PRO A 418 15.45 13.28 -12.04
C PRO A 418 15.69 14.75 -11.69
N GLU A 419 16.95 15.15 -11.47
CA GLU A 419 17.35 16.50 -11.13
C GLU A 419 16.77 17.56 -12.08
N ARG A 420 16.56 17.24 -13.36
CA ARG A 420 16.05 18.18 -14.38
C ARG A 420 14.65 18.74 -14.08
N TRP A 421 13.90 18.08 -13.20
CA TRP A 421 12.53 18.47 -12.82
C TRP A 421 12.49 19.44 -11.63
N LEU A 422 13.63 19.65 -10.95
CA LEU A 422 13.71 20.46 -9.74
C LEU A 422 13.93 21.94 -10.09
N ALA A 423 13.39 22.84 -9.27
CA ALA A 423 13.47 24.29 -9.54
C ALA A 423 14.93 24.81 -9.64
N ALA A 424 15.86 24.23 -8.87
CA ALA A 424 17.28 24.63 -8.86
C ALA A 424 18.06 24.25 -10.13
N SER A 425 17.57 23.32 -10.95
CA SER A 425 18.21 22.95 -12.23
C SER A 425 17.68 23.75 -13.42
N THR A 426 16.64 24.57 -13.22
CA THR A 426 15.95 25.30 -14.30
C THR A 426 16.56 26.68 -14.59
N SER A 427 17.68 27.03 -13.97
CA SER A 427 18.44 28.26 -14.22
C SER A 427 19.46 28.07 -15.35
N SER A 428 19.12 28.66 -16.49
CA SER A 428 19.99 29.20 -17.56
C SER A 428 20.78 28.31 -18.52
N GLU A 429 21.06 27.02 -18.28
CA GLU A 429 21.89 26.22 -19.22
C GLU A 429 21.12 25.17 -20.08
N ASP A 430 19.96 24.67 -19.65
CA ASP A 430 19.27 23.51 -20.28
C ASP A 430 18.07 23.85 -21.21
N GLY A 431 17.93 25.11 -21.64
CA GLY A 431 16.78 25.60 -22.43
C GLY A 431 15.69 26.25 -21.56
N THR A 432 14.69 26.90 -22.17
CA THR A 432 13.64 27.59 -21.38
C THR A 432 12.81 26.55 -20.62
N PRO A 433 12.58 26.71 -19.30
CA PRO A 433 11.83 25.73 -18.49
C PRO A 433 10.42 25.46 -19.03
N GLU A 434 9.86 26.41 -19.78
CA GLU A 434 8.57 26.29 -20.45
C GLU A 434 8.61 25.36 -21.68
N ALA A 435 9.65 25.44 -22.50
CA ALA A 435 9.79 24.57 -23.68
C ALA A 435 9.99 23.10 -23.28
N PHE A 436 10.83 22.87 -22.27
CA PHE A 436 11.02 21.57 -21.63
C PHE A 436 9.69 20.96 -21.16
N ARG A 437 8.93 21.69 -20.34
CA ARG A 437 7.63 21.22 -19.81
C ARG A 437 6.57 21.04 -20.90
N SER A 438 6.63 21.83 -21.98
CA SER A 438 5.69 21.73 -23.10
C SER A 438 5.92 20.49 -23.97
N ALA A 439 7.13 19.94 -23.95
CA ALA A 439 7.48 18.69 -24.64
C ALA A 439 7.20 17.44 -23.79
N TYR A 440 6.86 17.59 -22.50
CA TYR A 440 6.49 16.50 -21.61
C TYR A 440 5.01 16.15 -21.75
N LEU A 441 4.72 15.01 -22.39
CA LEU A 441 3.36 14.63 -22.81
C LEU A 441 2.88 13.24 -22.37
N PRO A 442 3.33 12.64 -21.23
CA PRO A 442 2.85 11.31 -20.86
C PRO A 442 1.36 11.29 -20.51
N PHE A 443 0.80 12.45 -20.15
CA PHE A 443 -0.64 12.63 -19.87
C PHE A 443 -1.38 13.40 -20.97
N SER A 444 -0.75 13.63 -22.12
CA SER A 444 -1.24 14.56 -23.16
C SER A 444 -1.48 15.98 -22.63
N THR A 445 -2.10 16.85 -23.43
CA THR A 445 -2.44 18.22 -23.07
C THR A 445 -3.77 18.67 -23.67
N GLY A 446 -4.25 19.84 -23.23
CA GLY A 446 -5.49 20.46 -23.71
C GLY A 446 -6.78 19.77 -23.26
N PRO A 447 -7.92 20.02 -23.94
CA PRO A 447 -9.25 19.56 -23.51
C PRO A 447 -9.43 18.03 -23.42
N ARG A 448 -8.49 17.27 -23.99
CA ARG A 448 -8.47 15.81 -24.00
C ARG A 448 -7.30 15.23 -23.20
N GLY A 449 -6.62 16.05 -22.38
CA GLY A 449 -5.61 15.57 -21.44
C GLY A 449 -6.17 14.51 -20.49
N CYS A 450 -5.30 13.61 -20.01
CA CYS A 450 -5.67 12.50 -19.14
C CYS A 450 -6.48 12.99 -17.94
N ILE A 451 -7.66 12.40 -17.73
CA ILE A 451 -8.51 12.73 -16.59
C ILE A 451 -8.00 12.11 -15.29
N GLY A 452 -7.34 10.95 -15.39
CA GLY A 452 -6.78 10.21 -14.25
C GLY A 452 -5.39 10.67 -13.83
N ARG A 453 -4.85 11.79 -14.35
CA ARG A 453 -3.47 12.24 -14.06
C ARG A 453 -3.21 12.35 -12.55
N SER A 454 -4.12 13.00 -11.81
CA SER A 454 -3.96 13.17 -10.36
C SER A 454 -4.03 11.83 -9.62
N LEU A 455 -4.92 10.92 -10.03
CA LEU A 455 -5.00 9.58 -9.45
C LEU A 455 -3.70 8.79 -9.71
N ALA A 456 -3.26 8.72 -10.97
CA ALA A 456 -2.06 7.97 -11.38
C ALA A 456 -0.79 8.43 -10.62
N ILE A 457 -0.56 9.74 -10.53
CA ILE A 457 0.57 10.25 -9.75
C ILE A 457 0.43 9.88 -8.27
N ARG A 458 -0.78 9.98 -7.71
CA ARG A 458 -1.03 9.70 -6.30
C ARG A 458 -0.75 8.25 -5.93
N GLU A 459 -1.26 7.30 -6.72
CA GLU A 459 -1.00 5.87 -6.50
C GLU A 459 0.47 5.49 -6.74
N LEU A 460 1.15 6.07 -7.73
CA LEU A 460 2.58 5.86 -7.96
C LEU A 460 3.44 6.39 -6.80
N MET A 461 3.11 7.59 -6.29
CA MET A 461 3.79 8.19 -5.13
C MET A 461 3.60 7.33 -3.88
N LEU A 462 2.36 6.92 -3.58
CA LEU A 462 2.05 6.07 -2.42
C LEU A 462 2.77 4.71 -2.52
N ALA A 463 2.65 4.02 -3.65
CA ALA A 463 3.24 2.70 -3.83
C ALA A 463 4.77 2.75 -3.69
N MET A 464 5.43 3.71 -4.35
CA MET A 464 6.88 3.81 -4.28
C MET A 464 7.37 4.27 -2.90
N ALA A 465 6.69 5.24 -2.27
CA ALA A 465 7.07 5.70 -0.94
C ALA A 465 6.95 4.56 0.09
N THR A 466 5.85 3.78 0.07
CA THR A 466 5.70 2.62 0.96
C THR A 466 6.79 1.57 0.73
N LEU A 467 7.13 1.25 -0.53
CA LEU A 467 8.24 0.32 -0.81
C LEU A 467 9.58 0.85 -0.29
N LEU A 468 9.89 2.13 -0.47
CA LEU A 468 11.14 2.75 0.00
C LEU A 468 11.24 2.84 1.53
N LEU A 469 10.10 2.93 2.23
CA LEU A 469 10.05 2.87 3.70
C LEU A 469 10.31 1.45 4.20
N ARG A 470 9.64 0.45 3.60
CA ARG A 470 9.64 -0.94 4.06
C ARG A 470 10.86 -1.75 3.65
N PHE A 471 11.40 -1.49 2.47
CA PHE A 471 12.40 -2.33 1.84
C PHE A 471 13.57 -1.52 1.31
N ASP A 472 14.73 -2.16 1.26
CA ASP A 472 15.70 -1.91 0.23
C ASP A 472 15.47 -2.92 -0.91
N PHE A 473 15.64 -2.50 -2.17
CA PHE A 473 15.46 -3.37 -3.33
C PHE A 473 16.60 -3.21 -4.33
N ASP A 474 16.87 -4.28 -5.07
CA ASP A 474 17.97 -4.39 -6.04
C ASP A 474 17.59 -5.30 -7.21
N LEU A 475 18.33 -5.23 -8.30
CA LEU A 475 18.15 -6.14 -9.45
C LEU A 475 18.37 -7.59 -9.02
N ALA A 476 17.60 -8.49 -9.63
CA ALA A 476 17.86 -9.92 -9.53
C ALA A 476 19.22 -10.26 -10.13
N GLU A 477 19.89 -11.28 -9.58
CA GLU A 477 21.19 -11.71 -10.09
C GLU A 477 21.08 -12.46 -11.42
N GLY A 478 22.15 -12.42 -12.21
CA GLY A 478 22.26 -13.16 -13.47
C GLY A 478 21.33 -12.65 -14.57
N SER A 479 20.86 -13.58 -15.42
CA SER A 479 20.07 -13.24 -16.61
C SER A 479 18.68 -12.69 -16.29
N LEU A 480 18.16 -12.89 -15.07
CA LEU A 480 16.85 -12.35 -14.66
C LEU A 480 16.90 -10.83 -14.49
N GLY A 481 17.99 -10.29 -13.91
CA GLY A 481 18.17 -8.84 -13.74
C GLY A 481 18.22 -8.08 -15.06
N GLN A 482 18.60 -8.75 -16.15
CA GLN A 482 18.70 -8.19 -17.50
C GLN A 482 17.34 -8.11 -18.22
N ILE A 483 16.28 -8.72 -17.69
CA ILE A 483 14.96 -8.68 -18.31
C ILE A 483 14.38 -7.27 -18.16
N GLY A 484 14.08 -6.64 -19.30
CA GLY A 484 13.60 -5.26 -19.40
C GLY A 484 14.67 -4.27 -19.89
N GLU A 485 15.95 -4.66 -19.86
CA GLU A 485 17.06 -3.89 -20.43
C GLU A 485 17.09 -3.98 -21.96
N GLY A 486 17.70 -2.97 -22.59
CA GLY A 486 18.14 -3.10 -23.99
C GLY A 486 19.35 -4.03 -24.14
N SER A 487 19.61 -4.50 -25.36
CA SER A 487 20.75 -5.36 -25.66
C SER A 487 21.36 -5.01 -27.01
N PRO A 488 22.69 -5.05 -27.18
CA PRO A 488 23.34 -4.81 -28.48
C PRO A 488 22.79 -5.66 -29.64
N HIS A 489 22.14 -6.78 -29.33
CA HIS A 489 21.58 -7.72 -30.30
C HIS A 489 20.05 -7.56 -30.50
N ALA A 490 19.38 -6.67 -29.75
CA ALA A 490 17.92 -6.47 -29.82
C ALA A 490 17.45 -5.63 -31.02
N GLY A 491 18.40 -5.10 -31.81
CA GLY A 491 18.15 -4.33 -33.02
C GLY A 491 18.02 -2.82 -32.76
N LYS A 492 17.89 -2.07 -33.86
CA LYS A 492 18.03 -0.61 -33.86
C LYS A 492 16.97 0.11 -33.03
N GLY A 493 17.42 0.82 -31.99
CA GLY A 493 16.62 1.54 -31.00
C GLY A 493 16.40 0.75 -29.70
N ARG A 494 16.86 -0.50 -29.62
CA ARG A 494 16.71 -1.39 -28.46
C ARG A 494 18.06 -1.79 -27.84
N GLU A 495 19.14 -1.11 -28.21
CA GLU A 495 20.50 -1.44 -27.75
C GLU A 495 20.86 -0.86 -26.38
N ARG A 496 20.05 0.07 -25.87
CA ARG A 496 20.33 0.81 -24.65
C ARG A 496 19.97 0.00 -23.42
N VAL A 497 20.99 -0.56 -22.77
CA VAL A 497 20.89 -1.34 -21.52
C VAL A 497 20.12 -0.56 -20.44
N ASN A 498 20.45 0.71 -20.24
CA ASN A 498 19.86 1.57 -19.21
C ASN A 498 18.52 2.22 -19.60
N GLU A 499 17.85 1.75 -20.65
CA GLU A 499 16.54 2.24 -21.09
C GLU A 499 15.52 1.11 -21.00
N TYR A 500 14.44 1.33 -20.26
CA TYR A 500 13.41 0.31 -20.07
C TYR A 500 12.67 0.03 -21.38
N GLN A 501 12.76 -1.21 -21.85
CA GLN A 501 12.28 -1.59 -23.18
C GLN A 501 10.76 -1.78 -23.19
N LEU A 502 10.08 -0.89 -23.92
CA LEU A 502 8.65 -0.96 -24.14
C LEU A 502 8.31 -1.46 -25.56
N TYR A 503 7.15 -2.12 -25.68
CA TYR A 503 6.61 -2.61 -26.95
C TYR A 503 5.22 -2.02 -27.16
N GLU A 504 5.08 -1.16 -28.16
CA GLU A 504 3.90 -0.31 -28.32
C GLU A 504 2.73 -1.06 -28.97
N HIS A 505 1.64 -1.23 -28.22
CA HIS A 505 0.40 -1.83 -28.71
C HIS A 505 -0.82 -1.07 -28.16
N ILE A 506 -0.94 0.25 -28.38
CA ILE A 506 -1.93 1.17 -27.75
C ILE A 506 -1.47 1.64 -26.37
N THR A 507 -1.20 0.68 -25.51
CA THR A 507 -0.43 0.83 -24.29
C THR A 507 0.79 -0.08 -24.42
N ALA A 508 1.88 0.29 -23.76
CA ALA A 508 3.11 -0.45 -23.87
C ALA A 508 3.03 -1.80 -23.13
N ARG A 509 3.31 -2.88 -23.87
CA ARG A 509 3.71 -4.16 -23.30
C ARG A 509 5.12 -4.04 -22.73
N LYS A 510 5.37 -4.75 -21.63
CA LYS A 510 6.59 -4.67 -20.83
C LYS A 510 6.95 -6.03 -20.23
N GLU A 511 8.22 -6.22 -19.89
CA GLU A 511 8.74 -7.40 -19.21
C GLU A 511 9.77 -6.96 -18.17
N GLY A 512 9.77 -7.58 -16.98
CA GLY A 512 10.64 -7.19 -15.88
C GLY A 512 10.28 -5.82 -15.29
N PRO A 513 11.19 -5.14 -14.57
CA PRO A 513 12.43 -5.70 -14.05
C PRO A 513 12.16 -6.83 -13.06
N PHE A 514 13.09 -7.79 -12.98
CA PHE A 514 13.10 -8.74 -11.88
C PHE A 514 13.90 -8.17 -10.72
N LEU A 515 13.24 -8.00 -9.57
CA LEU A 515 13.85 -7.40 -8.39
C LEU A 515 13.86 -8.39 -7.22
N ARG A 516 14.80 -8.17 -6.31
CA ARG A 516 14.82 -8.77 -4.97
C ARG A 516 14.66 -7.67 -3.93
N PHE A 517 14.02 -8.01 -2.82
CA PHE A 517 13.72 -7.08 -1.74
C PHE A 517 14.36 -7.56 -0.44
N LYS A 518 14.74 -6.61 0.40
CA LYS A 518 15.25 -6.83 1.74
C LYS A 518 14.53 -5.89 2.70
N SER A 519 13.77 -6.43 3.65
CA SER A 519 13.11 -5.62 4.67
C SER A 519 14.11 -4.80 5.46
N ARG A 520 13.71 -3.56 5.71
CA ARG A 520 14.44 -2.60 6.55
C ARG A 520 14.08 -2.73 8.03
N ARG A 521 13.17 -3.65 8.37
CA ARG A 521 12.90 -4.05 9.76
C ARG A 521 14.00 -4.94 10.35
N GLU A 522 15.19 -4.99 9.74
CA GLU A 522 16.35 -5.63 10.35
C GLU A 522 16.85 -4.78 11.51
N HIS A 523 16.42 -5.13 12.71
CA HIS A 523 17.23 -4.94 13.89
C HIS A 523 18.35 -6.00 13.89
N GLY A 524 19.51 -5.68 14.48
CA GLY A 524 20.59 -6.66 14.67
C GLY A 524 20.15 -7.82 15.57
N LYS A 525 21.08 -8.74 15.89
CA LYS A 525 20.80 -9.79 16.90
C LYS A 525 20.39 -9.14 18.22
N LEU A 526 19.19 -9.46 18.69
CA LEU A 526 18.67 -9.00 19.98
C LEU A 526 18.85 -10.09 21.02
N ARG A 527 19.32 -9.71 22.20
CA ARG A 527 19.17 -10.50 23.43
C ARG A 527 17.79 -10.24 24.02
N VAL A 528 17.15 -11.29 24.50
CA VAL A 528 15.86 -11.24 25.19
C VAL A 528 16.02 -11.93 26.54
N THR A 529 15.46 -11.33 27.59
CA THR A 529 15.31 -11.97 28.90
C THR A 529 13.83 -12.11 29.24
N TYR A 530 13.49 -13.20 29.92
CA TYR A 530 12.14 -13.51 30.34
C TYR A 530 12.18 -14.34 31.63
N ALA A 531 11.07 -14.40 32.35
CA ALA A 531 10.83 -15.33 33.43
C ALA A 531 9.73 -16.30 33.03
N ASP A 532 9.94 -17.56 33.40
CA ASP A 532 9.02 -18.66 33.18
C ASP A 532 8.75 -19.30 34.54
N VAL A 533 7.64 -18.90 35.16
CA VAL A 533 7.31 -19.23 36.55
C VAL A 533 6.00 -20.02 36.62
N GLY A 534 5.79 -20.73 37.72
CA GLY A 534 4.59 -21.53 37.93
C GLY A 534 4.93 -23.00 37.72
N ILE A 535 4.04 -23.76 37.06
CA ILE A 535 4.33 -25.13 36.67
C ILE A 535 4.95 -25.20 35.26
N HIS A 536 5.81 -26.20 35.03
CA HIS A 536 6.43 -26.48 33.73
C HIS A 536 5.92 -27.81 33.18
N PRO A 537 5.94 -28.01 31.84
CA PRO A 537 5.58 -29.30 31.25
C PRO A 537 6.43 -30.45 31.79
N GLY A 538 5.78 -31.56 32.15
CA GLY A 538 6.45 -32.80 32.58
C GLY A 538 6.99 -33.62 31.40
N THR A 539 7.61 -34.77 31.69
CA THR A 539 8.10 -35.72 30.67
C THR A 539 6.99 -36.43 29.88
N ASP A 540 5.74 -36.24 30.29
CA ASP A 540 4.51 -36.82 29.74
C ASP A 540 3.85 -35.97 28.65
N GLY A 541 4.34 -34.74 28.40
CA GLY A 541 4.00 -33.95 27.21
C GLY A 541 2.60 -33.33 27.21
N HIS A 542 1.92 -33.26 28.35
CA HIS A 542 0.62 -32.59 28.44
C HIS A 542 0.77 -31.05 28.34
N PRO A 543 -0.08 -30.36 27.55
CA PRO A 543 -0.10 -28.90 27.48
C PRO A 543 -0.41 -28.30 28.85
N VAL A 544 0.31 -27.23 29.19
CA VAL A 544 0.14 -26.52 30.46
C VAL A 544 -0.54 -25.18 30.18
N PRO A 545 -1.66 -24.86 30.86
CA PRO A 545 -2.29 -23.55 30.79
C PRO A 545 -1.28 -22.43 30.98
N THR A 546 -1.09 -21.62 29.94
CA THR A 546 -0.04 -20.60 29.93
C THR A 546 -0.62 -19.19 29.87
N VAL A 547 -0.19 -18.33 30.79
CA VAL A 547 -0.48 -16.90 30.82
C VAL A 547 0.74 -16.14 30.32
N LEU A 548 0.58 -15.33 29.27
CA LEU A 548 1.57 -14.31 28.91
C LEU A 548 1.21 -13.01 29.65
N PHE A 549 1.98 -12.70 30.70
CA PHE A 549 1.77 -11.54 31.53
C PHE A 549 2.69 -10.38 31.09
N ILE A 550 2.07 -9.27 30.68
CA ILE A 550 2.73 -8.07 30.15
C ILE A 550 2.63 -6.95 31.20
N PRO A 551 3.70 -6.71 31.98
CA PRO A 551 3.57 -5.94 33.22
C PRO A 551 3.52 -4.41 32.99
N GLY A 552 3.45 -3.62 34.07
CA GLY A 552 3.43 -2.14 33.99
C GLY A 552 4.75 -1.52 33.56
N MET A 553 4.79 -0.18 33.45
CA MET A 553 6.05 0.55 33.20
C MET A 553 7.05 0.25 34.33
N PHE A 554 8.35 0.25 34.05
CA PHE A 554 9.44 -0.15 34.96
C PHE A 554 9.50 -1.62 35.37
N ALA A 555 8.41 -2.38 35.25
CA ALA A 555 8.40 -3.77 35.64
C ALA A 555 9.27 -4.63 34.72
N THR A 556 9.93 -5.61 35.34
CA THR A 556 10.74 -6.64 34.68
C THR A 556 10.19 -8.02 35.03
N ARG A 557 10.83 -9.06 34.50
CA ARG A 557 10.55 -10.47 34.75
C ARG A 557 10.50 -10.85 36.24
N TYR A 558 11.17 -10.09 37.12
CA TYR A 558 11.18 -10.35 38.57
C TYR A 558 9.80 -10.20 39.23
N VAL A 559 8.86 -9.44 38.64
CA VAL A 559 7.48 -9.36 39.15
C VAL A 559 6.80 -10.73 39.16
N GLY A 560 7.19 -11.64 38.27
CA GLY A 560 6.64 -13.00 38.20
C GLY A 560 6.89 -13.82 39.48
N ILE A 561 7.92 -13.48 40.27
CA ILE A 561 8.21 -14.18 41.53
C ILE A 561 7.02 -14.08 42.49
N LEU A 562 6.34 -12.93 42.52
CA LEU A 562 5.19 -12.71 43.40
C LEU A 562 3.96 -13.53 42.97
N MET A 563 3.91 -13.96 41.71
CA MET A 563 2.83 -14.79 41.16
C MET A 563 3.10 -16.29 41.30
N HIS A 564 4.35 -16.67 41.58
CA HIS A 564 4.83 -18.05 41.47
C HIS A 564 4.03 -19.03 42.34
N ALA A 565 3.86 -18.76 43.64
CA ALA A 565 3.17 -19.69 44.53
C ALA A 565 1.69 -19.88 44.15
N ILE A 566 1.03 -18.81 43.70
CA ILE A 566 -0.36 -18.85 43.24
C ILE A 566 -0.46 -19.67 41.95
N ALA A 567 0.43 -19.40 40.98
CA ALA A 567 0.49 -20.13 39.71
C ALA A 567 0.77 -21.63 39.90
N VAL A 568 1.71 -21.99 40.79
CA VAL A 568 2.00 -23.40 41.14
C VAL A 568 0.77 -24.07 41.74
N LYS A 569 0.09 -23.41 42.68
CA LYS A 569 -1.09 -23.97 43.35
C LYS A 569 -2.24 -24.22 42.37
N LEU A 570 -2.44 -23.31 41.43
CA LEU A 570 -3.53 -23.39 40.46
C LEU A 570 -3.19 -24.23 39.22
N GLY A 571 -1.92 -24.60 39.04
CA GLY A 571 -1.46 -25.38 37.90
C GLY A 571 -1.44 -24.56 36.61
N VAL A 572 -0.88 -23.35 36.68
CA VAL A 572 -0.71 -22.43 35.54
C VAL A 572 0.77 -22.10 35.38
N ARG A 573 1.21 -21.96 34.13
CA ARG A 573 2.51 -21.42 33.73
C ARG A 573 2.36 -19.94 33.43
N VAL A 574 3.27 -19.10 33.90
CA VAL A 574 3.23 -17.65 33.67
C VAL A 574 4.55 -17.20 33.03
N LEU A 575 4.44 -16.63 31.84
CA LEU A 575 5.55 -16.10 31.07
C LEU A 575 5.57 -14.58 31.18
N LEU A 576 6.70 -14.01 31.63
CA LEU A 576 6.95 -12.57 31.66
C LEU A 576 8.16 -12.25 30.79
N ILE A 577 7.96 -11.43 29.76
CA ILE A 577 9.02 -11.05 28.84
C ILE A 577 9.48 -9.64 29.19
N ASP A 578 10.78 -9.46 29.41
CA ASP A 578 11.34 -8.12 29.57
C ASP A 578 11.21 -7.38 28.23
N ARG A 579 10.49 -6.24 28.24
CA ARG A 579 10.34 -5.39 27.06
C ARG A 579 11.68 -4.78 26.63
N PRO A 580 11.81 -4.28 25.39
CA PRO A 580 13.08 -3.72 24.93
C PRO A 580 13.68 -2.69 25.91
N GLY A 581 14.97 -2.81 26.21
CA GLY A 581 15.67 -1.93 27.15
C GLY A 581 15.28 -2.11 28.63
N MET A 582 14.60 -3.20 28.98
CA MET A 582 14.33 -3.62 30.35
C MET A 582 15.07 -4.92 30.67
N GLY A 583 15.55 -5.07 31.90
CA GLY A 583 16.24 -6.26 32.37
C GLY A 583 17.53 -6.53 31.59
N GLY A 584 17.61 -7.67 30.91
CA GLY A 584 18.68 -8.00 29.97
C GLY A 584 18.25 -7.94 28.49
N THR A 585 17.01 -7.54 28.19
CA THR A 585 16.53 -7.41 26.81
C THR A 585 17.16 -6.19 26.13
N THR A 586 17.64 -6.39 24.91
CA THR A 586 18.33 -5.35 24.13
C THR A 586 17.44 -4.13 23.94
N SER A 587 18.01 -2.95 24.17
CA SER A 587 17.32 -1.68 23.92
C SER A 587 17.21 -1.42 22.43
N VAL A 588 16.05 -0.92 22.00
CA VAL A 588 15.76 -0.55 20.61
C VAL A 588 15.15 0.85 20.59
N PRO A 589 15.27 1.57 19.46
CA PRO A 589 14.58 2.85 19.28
C PRO A 589 13.07 2.76 19.56
N ILE A 590 12.45 3.86 20.00
CA ILE A 590 11.06 3.88 20.50
C ILE A 590 10.07 3.34 19.47
N GLU A 591 10.31 3.66 18.20
CA GLU A 591 9.58 3.25 17.01
C GLU A 591 9.65 1.74 16.72
N GLN A 592 10.74 1.08 17.14
CA GLN A 592 10.95 -0.35 16.92
C GLN A 592 10.39 -1.19 18.07
N ARG A 593 10.00 -0.59 19.21
CA ARG A 593 9.58 -1.35 20.40
C ARG A 593 8.41 -2.28 20.14
N ILE A 594 7.34 -1.79 19.51
CA ILE A 594 6.16 -2.62 19.19
C ILE A 594 6.46 -3.63 18.07
N PRO A 595 7.08 -3.25 16.94
CA PRO A 595 7.48 -4.22 15.91
C PRO A 595 8.36 -5.35 16.44
N VAL A 596 9.40 -5.02 17.21
CA VAL A 596 10.30 -6.00 17.84
C VAL A 596 9.53 -6.89 18.81
N TRP A 597 8.60 -6.33 19.59
CA TRP A 597 7.75 -7.12 20.48
C TRP A 597 6.88 -8.12 19.72
N LEU A 598 6.25 -7.70 18.62
CA LEU A 598 5.39 -8.55 17.80
C LEU A 598 6.17 -9.63 17.04
N GLU A 599 7.43 -9.38 16.69
CA GLU A 599 8.34 -10.42 16.18
C GLU A 599 8.78 -11.37 17.30
N LEU A 600 9.09 -10.83 18.47
CA LEU A 600 9.63 -11.57 19.61
C LEU A 600 8.64 -12.59 20.19
N VAL A 601 7.40 -12.17 20.47
CA VAL A 601 6.45 -13.00 21.23
C VAL A 601 6.22 -14.36 20.58
N PRO A 602 5.86 -14.45 19.27
CA PRO A 602 5.67 -15.75 18.62
C PRO A 602 6.93 -16.62 18.63
N LEU A 603 8.12 -16.03 18.40
CA LEU A 603 9.38 -16.76 18.39
C LEU A 603 9.74 -17.33 19.76
N LEU A 604 9.48 -16.58 20.83
CA LEU A 604 9.74 -17.07 22.18
C LEU A 604 8.75 -18.17 22.58
N LEU A 605 7.47 -18.04 22.22
CA LEU A 605 6.48 -19.07 22.50
C LEU A 605 6.82 -20.37 21.76
N ASP A 606 7.21 -20.29 20.49
CA ASP A 606 7.70 -21.44 19.70
C ASP A 606 8.96 -22.07 20.34
N HIS A 607 9.93 -21.25 20.75
CA HIS A 607 11.13 -21.71 21.45
C HIS A 607 10.82 -22.48 22.74
N LEU A 608 9.75 -22.09 23.44
CA LEU A 608 9.30 -22.69 24.70
C LEU A 608 8.27 -23.81 24.51
N GLY A 609 7.91 -24.15 23.27
CA GLY A 609 6.89 -25.15 22.94
C GLY A 609 5.50 -24.78 23.44
N ILE A 610 5.11 -23.51 23.34
CA ILE A 610 3.81 -22.99 23.79
C ILE A 610 2.96 -22.65 22.56
N ASP A 611 1.88 -23.39 22.34
CA ASP A 611 0.97 -23.17 21.20
C ASP A 611 0.00 -22.01 21.45
N HIS A 612 -0.54 -21.92 22.67
CA HIS A 612 -1.59 -20.98 23.03
C HIS A 612 -1.33 -20.33 24.40
N VAL A 613 -1.77 -19.07 24.54
CA VAL A 613 -1.66 -18.30 25.78
C VAL A 613 -2.94 -17.52 26.09
N ALA A 614 -3.23 -17.33 27.37
CA ALA A 614 -4.07 -16.25 27.86
C ALA A 614 -3.24 -14.96 27.95
N LEU A 615 -3.76 -13.85 27.41
CA LEU A 615 -3.05 -12.56 27.43
C LEU A 615 -3.48 -11.73 28.64
N VAL A 616 -2.52 -11.32 29.48
CA VAL A 616 -2.79 -10.50 30.65
C VAL A 616 -1.87 -9.29 30.63
N SER A 617 -2.39 -8.09 30.90
CA SER A 617 -1.56 -6.89 30.99
C SER A 617 -1.81 -6.08 32.26
N HIS A 618 -0.78 -5.36 32.71
CA HIS A 618 -0.87 -4.36 33.75
C HIS A 618 -0.43 -2.99 33.22
N SER A 619 -1.18 -1.92 33.55
CA SER A 619 -0.78 -0.53 33.28
C SER A 619 -0.31 -0.32 31.84
N ALA A 620 0.91 0.18 31.61
CA ALA A 620 1.48 0.43 30.28
C ALA A 620 1.59 -0.82 29.38
N GLY A 621 1.56 -2.03 29.96
CA GLY A 621 1.57 -3.29 29.23
C GLY A 621 0.40 -3.45 28.26
N VAL A 622 -0.71 -2.75 28.50
CA VAL A 622 -1.89 -2.74 27.62
C VAL A 622 -1.54 -2.36 26.17
N ILE A 623 -0.58 -1.46 25.97
CA ILE A 623 -0.15 -1.04 24.63
C ILE A 623 0.36 -2.24 23.83
N TYR A 624 1.19 -3.08 24.46
CA TYR A 624 1.77 -4.25 23.84
C TYR A 624 0.75 -5.39 23.71
N LEU A 625 -0.13 -5.55 24.71
CA LEU A 625 -1.20 -6.54 24.66
C LEU A 625 -2.13 -6.29 23.47
N LEU A 626 -2.66 -5.08 23.31
CA LEU A 626 -3.61 -4.78 22.24
C LEU A 626 -2.99 -5.02 20.85
N ASN A 627 -1.73 -4.63 20.65
CA ASN A 627 -1.04 -4.94 19.39
C ASN A 627 -0.85 -6.46 19.20
N THR A 628 -0.47 -7.19 20.25
CA THR A 628 -0.32 -8.66 20.20
C THR A 628 -1.66 -9.32 19.85
N LEU A 629 -2.75 -8.86 20.47
CA LEU A 629 -4.10 -9.33 20.24
C LEU A 629 -4.54 -9.09 18.78
N PHE A 630 -4.22 -7.94 18.20
CA PHE A 630 -4.60 -7.61 16.82
C PHE A 630 -3.79 -8.36 15.76
N TYR A 631 -2.47 -8.40 15.91
CA TYR A 631 -1.56 -8.94 14.89
C TYR A 631 -1.28 -10.43 15.05
N CYS A 632 -1.41 -10.96 16.27
CA CYS A 632 -1.16 -12.36 16.59
C CYS A 632 -2.37 -13.04 17.27
N PRO A 633 -3.62 -12.88 16.79
CA PRO A 633 -4.80 -13.46 17.44
C PRO A 633 -4.78 -14.99 17.45
N GLN A 634 -3.98 -15.65 16.60
CA GLN A 634 -3.78 -17.10 16.59
C GLN A 634 -3.09 -17.64 17.85
N LEU A 635 -2.45 -16.78 18.65
CA LEU A 635 -1.83 -17.17 19.91
C LEU A 635 -2.87 -17.45 21.01
N LEU A 636 -4.12 -17.01 20.84
CA LEU A 636 -5.19 -17.31 21.79
C LEU A 636 -5.71 -18.73 21.58
N HIS A 637 -6.14 -19.37 22.67
CA HIS A 637 -6.74 -20.69 22.60
C HIS A 637 -8.01 -20.69 21.72
N PRO A 638 -8.18 -21.65 20.78
CA PRO A 638 -9.26 -21.59 19.79
C PRO A 638 -10.66 -21.78 20.39
N GLN A 639 -10.82 -22.59 21.44
CA GLN A 639 -12.13 -22.85 22.05
C GLN A 639 -12.42 -21.97 23.26
N GLN A 640 -11.42 -21.32 23.84
CA GLN A 640 -11.58 -20.50 25.05
C GLN A 640 -10.57 -19.35 25.08
N PRO A 641 -10.64 -18.42 24.11
CA PRO A 641 -9.74 -17.28 24.07
C PRO A 641 -10.00 -16.35 25.26
N TYR A 642 -8.94 -15.96 25.98
CA TYR A 642 -9.03 -15.16 27.20
C TYR A 642 -8.02 -14.00 27.23
N VAL A 643 -8.52 -12.82 27.62
CA VAL A 643 -7.75 -11.58 27.81
C VAL A 643 -8.14 -10.91 29.13
N ALA A 644 -7.15 -10.47 29.91
CA ALA A 644 -7.36 -9.67 31.12
C ALA A 644 -6.52 -8.39 31.17
N PHE A 645 -7.11 -7.33 31.71
CA PHE A 645 -6.50 -6.02 31.91
C PHE A 645 -6.52 -5.65 33.40
N LEU A 646 -5.34 -5.40 33.97
CA LEU A 646 -5.16 -4.93 35.34
C LEU A 646 -4.79 -3.45 35.27
N ALA A 647 -5.64 -2.57 35.79
CA ALA A 647 -5.47 -1.11 35.77
C ALA A 647 -4.88 -0.58 34.43
N PRO A 648 -5.51 -0.86 33.27
CA PRO A 648 -4.92 -0.58 31.97
C PRO A 648 -4.62 0.91 31.80
N TRP A 649 -3.40 1.24 31.33
CA TRP A 649 -3.03 2.63 31.06
C TRP A 649 -3.98 3.25 30.02
N VAL A 650 -4.41 4.49 30.28
CA VAL A 650 -5.27 5.27 29.40
C VAL A 650 -4.55 6.57 29.06
N ASN A 651 -4.72 7.05 27.82
CA ASN A 651 -4.18 8.35 27.41
C ASN A 651 -4.62 9.44 28.42
N PRO A 652 -3.68 10.27 28.95
CA PRO A 652 -4.02 11.34 29.89
C PRO A 652 -5.12 12.31 29.41
N ALA A 653 -5.31 12.43 28.09
CA ALA A 653 -6.41 13.19 27.50
C ALA A 653 -7.80 12.64 27.88
N HIS A 654 -7.94 11.32 28.05
CA HIS A 654 -9.18 10.67 28.45
C HIS A 654 -9.26 10.43 29.97
N SER A 655 -8.13 10.24 30.65
CA SER A 655 -8.10 10.02 32.11
C SER A 655 -8.52 11.26 32.90
N GLN A 656 -8.21 12.45 32.40
CA GLN A 656 -8.44 13.75 33.06
C GLN A 656 -7.89 13.84 34.49
N VAL A 657 -6.91 13.00 34.82
CA VAL A 657 -6.13 13.14 36.07
C VAL A 657 -5.20 14.32 35.90
N THR A 658 -5.43 15.40 36.67
CA THR A 658 -4.69 16.67 36.55
C THR A 658 -3.18 16.49 36.60
N ALA A 659 -2.67 15.64 37.50
CA ALA A 659 -1.25 15.37 37.61
C ALA A 659 -0.66 14.75 36.32
N MET A 660 -1.36 13.78 35.73
CA MET A 660 -0.92 13.13 34.48
C MET A 660 -1.05 14.04 33.25
N GLN A 661 -2.06 14.91 33.21
CA GLN A 661 -2.14 15.95 32.17
C GLN A 661 -0.98 16.95 32.29
N LEU A 662 -0.63 17.36 33.52
CA LEU A 662 0.53 18.21 33.76
C LEU A 662 1.85 17.51 33.36
N ALA A 663 1.96 16.19 33.56
CA ALA A 663 3.10 15.41 33.10
C ALA A 663 3.31 15.50 31.58
N GLN A 664 2.27 15.74 30.78
CA GLN A 664 2.39 15.97 29.32
C GLN A 664 3.14 17.27 28.97
N PHE A 665 3.28 18.23 29.89
CA PHE A 665 4.04 19.46 29.65
C PHE A 665 5.54 19.36 29.99
N ILE A 666 6.00 18.26 30.60
CA ILE A 666 7.42 18.03 30.88
C ILE A 666 8.22 17.99 29.55
N PRO A 667 9.31 18.75 29.36
CA PRO A 667 10.08 18.71 28.11
C PRO A 667 10.65 17.32 27.80
N LYS A 668 10.64 16.89 26.52
CA LYS A 668 11.17 15.58 26.09
C LYS A 668 12.59 15.26 26.62
N PRO A 669 13.55 16.21 26.63
CA PRO A 669 14.91 15.91 27.13
C PRO A 669 14.95 15.46 28.60
N ALA A 670 13.98 15.86 29.42
CA ALA A 670 13.92 15.45 30.83
C ALA A 670 13.68 13.94 31.01
N PHE A 671 13.19 13.24 29.98
CA PHE A 671 12.95 11.79 30.04
C PHE A 671 14.20 10.96 29.73
N SER A 672 15.29 11.57 29.27
CA SER A 672 16.56 10.87 28.98
C SER A 672 17.20 10.20 30.21
N VAL A 673 16.76 10.60 31.40
CA VAL A 673 17.25 10.13 32.70
C VAL A 673 16.13 9.56 33.57
N TRP A 674 14.96 9.32 32.99
CA TRP A 674 13.77 8.91 33.73
C TRP A 674 13.99 7.59 34.49
N ASN A 675 14.78 6.69 33.90
CA ASN A 675 15.20 5.42 34.47
C ASN A 675 16.09 5.56 35.72
N GLN A 676 16.72 6.72 35.91
CA GLN A 676 17.55 7.02 37.08
C GLN A 676 16.74 7.56 38.27
N VAL A 677 15.52 8.06 38.01
CA VAL A 677 14.69 8.71 39.04
C VAL A 677 14.35 7.75 40.18
N PRO A 678 13.87 6.50 39.97
CA PRO A 678 13.62 5.58 41.08
C PRO A 678 14.90 5.12 41.81
N ARG A 679 16.02 4.95 41.08
CA ARG A 679 17.33 4.59 41.66
C ARG A 679 17.82 5.63 42.66
N PHE A 680 17.60 6.92 42.38
CA PHE A 680 17.95 8.03 43.27
C PHE A 680 17.22 7.97 44.61
N PHE A 681 16.01 7.40 44.64
CA PHE A 681 15.19 7.31 45.86
C PHE A 681 15.39 6.01 46.64
N LEU A 682 15.78 4.91 45.99
CA LEU A 682 16.01 3.60 46.63
C LEU A 682 17.44 3.42 47.18
N LEU A 683 18.46 4.01 46.55
CA LEU A 683 19.85 3.92 46.99
C LEU A 683 20.22 5.19 47.77
N LYS A 684 20.10 5.16 49.10
CA LYS A 684 20.58 6.26 49.94
C LYS A 684 22.11 6.44 49.76
N ALA A 685 22.49 7.65 49.34
CA ALA A 685 23.81 8.28 49.31
C ALA A 685 24.74 8.01 48.09
N SER A 686 24.74 8.94 47.12
CA SER A 686 25.94 9.70 46.69
C SER A 686 25.58 10.80 45.66
N PRO A 687 26.14 12.03 45.73
CA PRO A 687 25.76 13.15 44.88
C PRO A 687 26.72 13.33 43.69
N ALA A 688 26.25 13.21 42.45
CA ALA A 688 26.88 13.89 41.29
C ALA A 688 26.13 13.68 39.95
N ILE A 689 24.89 14.16 39.77
CA ILE A 689 24.39 14.49 38.42
C ILE A 689 23.53 15.76 38.48
N GLY A 690 23.88 16.73 37.61
CA GLY A 690 23.39 18.11 37.61
C GLY A 690 21.98 18.31 37.07
N PHE A 691 20.96 17.96 37.86
CA PHE A 691 19.61 18.49 37.65
C PHE A 691 19.41 19.80 38.41
N SER A 692 18.61 20.71 37.84
CA SER A 692 18.07 21.82 38.63
C SER A 692 17.06 21.27 39.64
N GLY A 693 17.19 21.68 40.92
CA GLY A 693 16.37 21.15 42.01
C GLY A 693 14.86 21.29 41.80
N ALA A 694 14.41 22.25 40.99
CA ALA A 694 13.00 22.47 40.66
C ALA A 694 12.40 21.43 39.70
N VAL A 695 13.22 20.82 38.82
CA VAL A 695 12.76 19.75 37.91
C VAL A 695 12.66 18.44 38.68
N VAL A 696 13.67 18.14 39.52
CA VAL A 696 13.67 16.96 40.40
C VAL A 696 12.53 17.00 41.40
N SER A 697 12.22 18.17 41.98
CA SER A 697 11.13 18.29 42.95
C SER A 697 9.76 18.05 42.30
N ARG A 698 9.49 18.57 41.09
CA ARG A 698 8.23 18.33 40.36
C ARG A 698 8.09 16.87 39.91
N ILE A 699 9.20 16.24 39.51
CA ILE A 699 9.23 14.81 39.18
C ILE A 699 8.97 13.99 40.44
N ARG A 700 9.62 14.31 41.56
CA ARG A 700 9.35 13.67 42.85
C ARG A 700 7.88 13.78 43.22
N ASP A 701 7.27 14.95 43.14
CA ASP A 701 5.87 15.16 43.54
C ASP A 701 4.86 14.38 42.66
N LEU A 702 5.23 14.03 41.43
CA LEU A 702 4.49 13.13 40.54
C LEU A 702 4.60 11.64 40.91
N PHE A 703 5.63 11.26 41.68
CA PHE A 703 5.96 9.87 42.05
C PHE A 703 5.94 9.58 43.56
N SER A 704 5.93 10.60 44.42
CA SER A 704 5.95 10.45 45.87
C SER A 704 4.64 9.95 46.47
N SER A 705 3.70 9.48 45.65
CA SER A 705 2.55 8.68 46.06
C SER A 705 2.87 7.21 46.34
N GLY A 706 4.10 6.73 46.06
CA GLY A 706 4.47 5.31 46.27
C GLY A 706 5.74 5.02 47.07
N GLY A 707 6.39 6.04 47.68
CA GLY A 707 7.75 5.88 48.22
C GLY A 707 8.06 6.53 49.58
N SER A 708 7.11 7.20 50.24
CA SER A 708 7.25 7.42 51.68
C SER A 708 6.77 6.17 52.40
N HIS A 709 7.39 5.80 53.52
CA HIS A 709 6.86 4.79 54.45
C HIS A 709 5.41 5.14 54.84
N GLN A 710 4.43 4.74 54.03
CA GLN A 710 3.06 4.60 54.47
C GLN A 710 3.00 3.28 55.24
N PRO A 711 2.38 3.26 56.43
CA PRO A 711 2.07 2.00 57.08
C PRO A 711 1.32 1.12 56.08
N SER A 712 1.64 -0.18 56.06
CA SER A 712 0.96 -1.19 55.26
C SER A 712 -0.54 -0.92 55.27
N SER A 713 -1.16 -0.81 54.09
CA SER A 713 -2.62 -0.80 54.04
C SER A 713 -3.12 -2.10 54.66
N SER A 714 -4.25 -2.07 55.37
CA SER A 714 -4.85 -3.28 55.96
C SER A 714 -5.03 -4.38 54.91
N THR A 715 -5.30 -4.00 53.65
CA THR A 715 -5.44 -4.92 52.51
C THR A 715 -4.15 -5.63 52.14
N GLU A 716 -3.00 -4.94 52.16
CA GLU A 716 -1.71 -5.57 51.81
C GLU A 716 -1.30 -6.63 52.85
N GLU A 717 -1.55 -6.36 54.14
CA GLU A 717 -1.37 -7.34 55.21
C GLU A 717 -2.30 -8.54 55.04
N LEU A 718 -3.58 -8.31 54.75
CA LEU A 718 -4.55 -9.38 54.48
C LEU A 718 -4.12 -10.24 53.28
N ASN A 719 -3.62 -9.62 52.20
CA ASN A 719 -3.11 -10.33 51.04
C ASN A 719 -1.92 -11.22 51.40
N ARG A 720 -0.97 -10.73 52.22
CA ARG A 720 0.19 -11.52 52.66
C ARG A 720 -0.23 -12.73 53.51
N HIS A 721 -1.17 -12.54 54.42
CA HIS A 721 -1.73 -13.64 55.22
C HIS A 721 -2.44 -14.67 54.34
N ARG A 722 -3.26 -14.23 53.37
CA ARG A 722 -3.90 -15.12 52.39
C ARG A 722 -2.86 -15.92 51.60
N ILE A 723 -1.76 -15.28 51.17
CA ILE A 723 -0.70 -15.98 50.44
C ILE A 723 -0.05 -17.08 51.28
N GLN A 724 0.17 -16.82 52.57
CA GLN A 724 0.70 -17.81 53.49
C GLN A 724 -0.28 -18.96 53.72
N GLU A 725 -1.54 -18.65 54.01
CA GLU A 725 -2.56 -19.64 54.37
C GLU A 725 -3.01 -20.52 53.19
N VAL A 726 -3.22 -19.92 52.01
CA VAL A 726 -3.81 -20.59 50.84
C VAL A 726 -2.76 -21.15 49.89
N TYR A 727 -1.68 -20.38 49.64
CA TYR A 727 -0.67 -20.71 48.64
C TYR A 727 0.66 -21.19 49.26
N GLY A 728 0.79 -21.15 50.58
CA GLY A 728 1.89 -21.79 51.31
C GLY A 728 3.24 -21.06 51.28
N MET A 729 3.27 -19.77 50.91
CA MET A 729 4.52 -18.98 50.94
C MET A 729 4.69 -18.31 52.31
N PRO A 730 5.74 -18.61 53.10
CA PRO A 730 5.95 -18.01 54.42
C PRO A 730 6.00 -16.49 54.40
N LEU A 731 5.48 -15.84 55.45
CA LEU A 731 5.41 -14.38 55.55
C LEU A 731 6.82 -13.76 55.50
N GLU A 732 7.81 -14.38 56.16
CA GLU A 732 9.20 -13.92 56.14
C GLU A 732 9.78 -13.93 54.72
N LEU A 733 9.48 -14.97 53.95
CA LEU A 733 9.92 -15.08 52.56
C LEU A 733 9.24 -14.02 51.68
N GLN A 734 7.93 -13.80 51.85
CA GLN A 734 7.20 -12.75 51.12
C GLN A 734 7.82 -11.37 51.38
N VAL A 735 8.10 -11.04 52.65
CA VAL A 735 8.72 -9.78 53.04
C VAL A 735 10.12 -9.64 52.45
N GLU A 736 10.90 -10.71 52.43
CA GLU A 736 12.26 -10.67 51.88
C GLU A 736 12.25 -10.53 50.35
N LEU A 737 11.35 -11.22 49.66
CA LEU A 737 11.16 -11.08 48.21
C LEU A 737 10.71 -9.67 47.84
N GLN A 738 9.81 -9.06 48.62
CA GLN A 738 9.33 -7.69 48.40
C GLN A 738 10.48 -6.65 48.51
N LYS A 739 11.51 -6.92 49.32
CA LYS A 739 12.74 -6.09 49.37
C LYS A 739 13.68 -6.36 48.20
N CYS A 740 13.85 -7.63 47.85
CA CYS A 740 14.79 -8.06 46.81
C CYS A 740 14.34 -7.65 45.40
N VAL A 741 13.04 -7.70 45.09
CA VAL A 741 12.54 -7.46 43.72
C VAL A 741 12.92 -6.07 43.20
N PRO A 742 12.70 -4.95 43.92
CA PRO A 742 13.19 -3.65 43.50
C PRO A 742 14.72 -3.60 43.37
N GLU A 743 15.45 -4.23 44.30
CA GLU A 743 16.92 -4.25 44.27
C GLU A 743 17.45 -4.89 42.98
N PHE A 744 16.99 -6.10 42.63
CA PHE A 744 17.40 -6.80 41.41
C PHE A 744 16.93 -6.09 40.13
N LEU A 745 15.70 -5.56 40.13
CA LEU A 745 15.19 -4.78 39.00
C LEU A 745 16.11 -3.60 38.67
N PHE A 746 16.58 -2.88 39.69
CA PHE A 746 17.45 -1.73 39.49
C PHE A 746 18.94 -2.07 39.37
N GLN A 747 19.36 -3.32 39.53
CA GLN A 747 20.70 -3.76 39.14
C GLN A 747 20.85 -3.94 37.61
N GLU A 748 19.73 -4.15 36.90
CA GLU A 748 19.71 -4.41 35.45
C GLU A 748 19.37 -3.16 34.61
N GLU A 749 19.27 -3.32 33.29
CA GLU A 749 18.97 -2.23 32.38
C GLU A 749 17.51 -1.78 32.55
N THR A 750 17.29 -0.46 32.61
CA THR A 750 15.96 0.15 32.77
C THR A 750 15.74 1.35 31.86
N THR A 751 16.67 1.65 30.95
CA THR A 751 16.54 2.71 29.94
C THR A 751 15.27 2.61 29.10
N GLY A 752 14.71 1.40 28.94
CA GLY A 752 13.41 1.18 28.32
C GLY A 752 12.27 1.98 28.97
N ALA A 753 12.35 2.25 30.27
CA ALA A 753 11.39 3.07 30.99
C ALA A 753 11.35 4.52 30.51
N ASN A 754 12.47 5.05 29.98
CA ASN A 754 12.52 6.38 29.36
C ASN A 754 11.59 6.42 28.14
N ALA A 755 11.69 5.41 27.28
CA ALA A 755 10.88 5.29 26.08
C ALA A 755 9.40 5.03 26.43
N GLU A 756 9.12 4.18 27.42
CA GLU A 756 7.75 3.91 27.86
C GLU A 756 7.07 5.14 28.44
N ALA A 757 7.77 5.96 29.22
CA ALA A 757 7.23 7.22 29.72
C ALA A 757 6.87 8.18 28.57
N LEU A 758 7.72 8.25 27.53
CA LEU A 758 7.43 9.02 26.31
C LEU A 758 6.23 8.45 25.55
N GLN A 759 6.11 7.13 25.45
CA GLN A 759 4.94 6.46 24.87
C GLN A 759 3.68 6.82 25.67
N CYS A 760 3.64 6.51 26.97
CA CYS A 760 2.51 6.74 27.86
C CYS A 760 1.99 8.19 27.85
N LEU A 761 2.89 9.17 27.72
CA LEU A 761 2.56 10.59 27.69
C LEU A 761 2.33 11.17 26.28
N ARG A 762 2.36 10.34 25.23
CA ARG A 762 2.18 10.75 23.82
C ARG A 762 3.21 11.80 23.36
N LYS A 763 4.47 11.60 23.73
CA LYS A 763 5.60 12.49 23.40
C LYS A 763 6.54 11.94 22.33
N CYS A 764 6.17 10.83 21.71
CA CYS A 764 6.80 10.25 20.52
C CYS A 764 6.02 10.65 19.26
N PRO A 765 6.55 10.42 18.03
CA PRO A 765 5.78 10.57 16.80
C PRO A 765 4.43 9.81 16.86
N PRO A 766 3.39 10.24 16.11
CA PRO A 766 2.13 9.51 16.00
C PRO A 766 2.35 8.05 15.56
N GLY A 767 1.47 7.12 15.96
CA GLY A 767 1.58 5.69 15.60
C GLY A 767 2.39 4.83 16.56
N ASN A 768 3.03 5.41 17.58
CA ASN A 768 3.91 4.68 18.50
C ASN A 768 3.19 3.79 19.54
N TRP A 769 1.86 3.88 19.70
CA TRP A 769 1.09 2.81 20.37
C TRP A 769 0.54 1.78 19.37
N GLY A 770 0.83 1.92 18.08
CA GLY A 770 0.29 1.03 17.04
C GLY A 770 -1.24 0.99 17.08
N LYS A 771 -1.81 -0.21 17.10
CA LYS A 771 -3.27 -0.40 17.18
C LYS A 771 -3.89 0.05 18.50
N ALA A 772 -3.07 0.31 19.52
CA ALA A 772 -3.53 0.89 20.78
C ALA A 772 -3.63 2.44 20.73
N ASP A 773 -3.35 3.10 19.59
CA ASP A 773 -3.42 4.57 19.49
C ASP A 773 -4.80 5.13 19.87
N ASP A 774 -5.88 4.44 19.49
CA ASP A 774 -7.26 4.75 19.88
C ASP A 774 -7.98 3.43 20.25
N TYR A 775 -8.42 3.31 21.51
CA TYR A 775 -9.02 2.06 22.01
C TYR A 775 -10.42 1.82 21.43
N TRP A 776 -11.14 2.86 21.04
CA TRP A 776 -12.44 2.72 20.39
C TRP A 776 -12.28 2.17 18.97
N GLU A 777 -11.36 2.77 18.20
CA GLU A 777 -11.04 2.31 16.85
C GLU A 777 -10.47 0.89 16.86
N PHE A 778 -9.61 0.58 17.83
CA PHE A 778 -9.09 -0.77 18.07
C PHE A 778 -10.20 -1.81 18.17
N VAL A 779 -11.14 -1.61 19.10
CA VAL A 779 -12.21 -2.60 19.39
C VAL A 779 -13.06 -2.84 18.14
N ARG A 780 -13.37 -1.77 17.39
CA ARG A 780 -14.13 -1.88 16.13
C ARG A 780 -13.37 -2.68 15.08
N GLU A 781 -12.12 -2.33 14.79
CA GLU A 781 -11.33 -3.00 13.77
C GLU A 781 -11.03 -4.46 14.14
N PHE A 782 -10.76 -4.73 15.42
CA PHE A 782 -10.53 -6.07 15.92
C PHE A 782 -11.78 -6.95 15.78
N ALA A 783 -12.96 -6.41 16.09
CA ALA A 783 -14.22 -7.13 15.90
C ALA A 783 -14.44 -7.49 14.42
N ASP A 784 -14.19 -6.56 13.50
CA ASP A 784 -14.33 -6.80 12.06
C ASP A 784 -13.31 -7.85 11.56
N LEU A 785 -12.06 -7.78 12.02
CA LEU A 785 -11.03 -8.80 11.73
C LEU A 785 -11.49 -10.20 12.18
N MET A 786 -12.03 -10.34 13.39
CA MET A 786 -12.51 -11.61 13.91
C MET A 786 -13.74 -12.13 13.16
N ARG A 787 -14.64 -11.25 12.70
CA ARG A 787 -15.77 -11.64 11.83
C ARG A 787 -15.29 -12.18 10.49
N SER A 788 -14.35 -11.50 9.85
CA SER A 788 -13.80 -11.94 8.57
C SER A 788 -13.16 -13.33 8.66
N ARG A 789 -12.36 -13.58 9.71
CA ARG A 789 -11.76 -14.91 9.93
C ARG A 789 -12.80 -16.00 10.15
N ARG A 790 -13.85 -15.73 10.94
CA ARG A 790 -14.95 -16.69 11.14
C ARG A 790 -15.68 -17.04 9.85
N LEU A 791 -15.75 -16.13 8.87
CA LEU A 791 -16.35 -16.40 7.56
C LEU A 791 -15.45 -17.25 6.66
N GLU A 792 -14.12 -17.07 6.75
CA GLU A 792 -13.14 -17.85 5.98
C GLU A 792 -13.04 -19.31 6.45
N GLU A 793 -13.29 -19.57 7.74
CA GLU A 793 -13.12 -20.88 8.38
C GLU A 793 -14.34 -21.83 8.25
N GLN A 794 -15.46 -21.42 7.64
CA GLN A 794 -16.69 -22.24 7.49
C GLN A 794 -16.58 -23.35 6.42
N GLY A 795 -15.60 -24.25 6.58
CA GLY A 795 -15.56 -25.57 5.94
C GLY A 795 -16.28 -26.66 6.76
N PRO A 796 -16.49 -27.86 6.21
CA PRO A 796 -17.32 -28.91 6.81
C PRO A 796 -16.85 -29.48 8.17
N ASP A 797 -15.63 -29.13 8.62
CA ASP A 797 -15.06 -29.53 9.92
C ASP A 797 -14.93 -28.37 10.93
N ALA A 798 -15.62 -27.24 10.69
CA ALA A 798 -15.51 -26.05 11.53
C ALA A 798 -16.19 -26.22 12.91
N GLY A 799 -15.45 -26.70 13.90
CA GLY A 799 -15.81 -26.55 15.32
C GLY A 799 -15.88 -25.06 15.67
N GLY A 800 -17.08 -24.55 16.00
CA GLY A 800 -17.30 -23.12 16.23
C GLY A 800 -16.39 -22.55 17.33
N ARG A 801 -15.50 -21.62 16.97
CA ARG A 801 -14.72 -20.84 17.95
C ARG A 801 -15.67 -20.06 18.87
N SER A 802 -15.41 -20.13 20.17
CA SER A 802 -16.18 -19.38 21.17
C SER A 802 -15.88 -17.87 21.10
N LYS A 803 -16.64 -17.09 21.87
CA LYS A 803 -16.38 -15.66 22.00
C LYS A 803 -15.11 -15.43 22.83
N LEU A 804 -14.38 -14.36 22.51
CA LEU A 804 -13.28 -13.89 23.33
C LEU A 804 -13.82 -13.42 24.68
N LYS A 805 -13.30 -13.98 25.78
CA LYS A 805 -13.61 -13.47 27.11
C LYS A 805 -12.63 -12.36 27.47
N VAL A 806 -13.16 -11.19 27.80
CA VAL A 806 -12.37 -9.99 28.12
C VAL A 806 -12.73 -9.49 29.51
N GLN A 807 -11.73 -9.35 30.38
CA GLN A 807 -11.92 -8.90 31.75
C GLN A 807 -11.05 -7.68 32.06
N ALA A 808 -11.60 -6.67 32.73
CA ALA A 808 -10.83 -5.53 33.23
C ALA A 808 -11.02 -5.34 34.74
N PHE A 809 -9.91 -5.28 35.48
CA PHE A 809 -9.88 -5.08 36.92
C PHE A 809 -9.27 -3.71 37.20
N PHE A 810 -10.10 -2.79 37.69
CA PHE A 810 -9.71 -1.45 38.07
C PHE A 810 -9.45 -1.36 39.56
N ALA A 811 -8.41 -0.64 39.97
CA ALA A 811 -8.18 -0.36 41.38
C ALA A 811 -9.18 0.68 41.92
N GLU A 812 -9.63 0.53 43.17
CA GLU A 812 -10.45 1.54 43.84
C GLU A 812 -9.70 2.88 43.95
N SER A 813 -8.41 2.83 44.31
CA SER A 813 -7.56 4.02 44.44
C SER A 813 -6.55 4.11 43.27
N ASP A 814 -7.06 4.41 42.07
CA ASP A 814 -6.21 4.60 40.89
C ASP A 814 -5.90 6.08 40.63
N ILE A 815 -4.72 6.53 41.07
CA ILE A 815 -4.27 7.91 40.86
C ILE A 815 -3.66 8.18 39.48
N MET A 816 -3.50 7.15 38.63
CA MET A 816 -2.83 7.27 37.33
C MET A 816 -3.87 7.48 36.22
N ILE A 817 -4.90 6.65 36.17
CA ILE A 817 -6.00 6.77 35.19
C ILE A 817 -7.28 7.37 35.78
N GLY A 818 -7.48 7.29 37.10
CA GLY A 818 -8.68 7.81 37.76
C GLY A 818 -9.99 7.19 37.27
N THR A 819 -11.09 7.57 37.89
CA THR A 819 -12.43 7.05 37.56
C THR A 819 -12.84 7.34 36.12
N LYS A 820 -12.47 8.50 35.56
CA LYS A 820 -12.78 8.85 34.16
C LYS A 820 -12.01 8.01 33.15
N GLY A 821 -10.75 7.65 33.44
CA GLY A 821 -10.00 6.71 32.61
C GLY A 821 -10.63 5.31 32.63
N GLN A 822 -11.05 4.85 33.81
CA GLN A 822 -11.79 3.58 33.96
C GLN A 822 -13.10 3.59 33.16
N THR A 823 -13.87 4.69 33.22
CA THR A 823 -15.08 4.88 32.42
C THR A 823 -14.78 4.85 30.92
N TYR A 824 -13.78 5.60 30.45
CA TYR A 824 -13.39 5.61 29.04
C TYR A 824 -13.03 4.21 28.52
N PHE A 825 -12.21 3.47 29.26
CA PHE A 825 -11.83 2.10 28.88
C PHE A 825 -13.06 1.18 28.83
N THR A 826 -13.94 1.29 29.84
CA THR A 826 -15.19 0.53 29.91
C THR A 826 -16.12 0.85 28.74
N GLU A 827 -16.24 2.12 28.34
CA GLU A 827 -17.03 2.53 27.19
C GLU A 827 -16.44 2.03 25.86
N CYS A 828 -15.11 1.99 25.73
CA CYS A 828 -14.44 1.49 24.53
C CYS A 828 -14.80 0.04 24.23
N TRP A 829 -14.75 -0.82 25.25
CA TRP A 829 -15.07 -2.24 25.12
C TRP A 829 -16.56 -2.54 25.28
N GLY A 830 -17.29 -1.76 26.07
CA GLY A 830 -18.72 -1.94 26.33
C GLY A 830 -19.63 -1.45 25.21
N GLY A 831 -19.16 -0.50 24.39
CA GLY A 831 -19.89 0.05 23.24
C GLY A 831 -21.00 1.03 23.64
N LYS A 832 -21.07 2.21 23.01
CA LYS A 832 -22.29 3.06 23.05
C LYS A 832 -23.49 2.41 22.35
N ASP A 833 -23.25 1.49 21.41
CA ASP A 833 -24.27 0.87 20.54
C ASP A 833 -24.36 -0.68 20.64
N ARG A 834 -23.63 -1.34 21.56
CA ARG A 834 -23.61 -2.81 21.77
C ARG A 834 -23.41 -3.73 20.54
N ASN A 835 -22.80 -3.23 19.46
CA ASN A 835 -22.69 -3.94 18.17
C ASN A 835 -21.66 -5.08 18.10
N PHE A 836 -21.00 -5.49 19.19
CA PHE A 836 -19.89 -6.48 19.15
C PHE A 836 -20.08 -7.70 20.07
N LEU A 837 -21.29 -7.87 20.63
CA LEU A 837 -21.63 -9.00 21.51
C LEU A 837 -21.51 -10.37 20.83
N ASP A 838 -21.41 -10.42 19.51
CA ASP A 838 -21.15 -11.63 18.73
C ASP A 838 -19.67 -12.08 18.83
N ILE A 839 -18.74 -11.17 19.14
CA ILE A 839 -17.29 -11.43 19.10
C ILE A 839 -16.70 -11.71 20.47
N TYR A 840 -17.05 -10.91 21.47
CA TYR A 840 -16.47 -11.01 22.80
C TYR A 840 -17.49 -10.76 23.91
N ASP A 841 -17.23 -11.32 25.08
CA ASP A 841 -17.95 -11.06 26.32
C ASP A 841 -17.04 -10.22 27.23
N PHE A 842 -17.46 -8.99 27.56
CA PHE A 842 -16.67 -8.04 28.34
C PHE A 842 -17.22 -7.85 29.75
N GLN A 843 -16.35 -7.94 30.76
CA GLN A 843 -16.69 -7.77 32.18
C GLN A 843 -15.67 -6.87 32.87
N THR A 844 -16.13 -6.11 33.86
CA THR A 844 -15.29 -5.16 34.61
C THR A 844 -15.52 -5.27 36.11
N TRP A 845 -14.46 -5.07 36.91
CA TRP A 845 -14.52 -5.02 38.37
C TRP A 845 -13.76 -3.80 38.89
N THR A 846 -14.23 -3.24 40.00
CA THR A 846 -13.44 -2.33 40.84
C THR A 846 -13.00 -3.10 42.08
N VAL A 847 -11.69 -3.16 42.33
CA VAL A 847 -11.09 -3.98 43.39
C VAL A 847 -10.89 -3.12 44.64
N PRO A 848 -11.64 -3.38 45.73
CA PRO A 848 -11.59 -2.57 46.95
C PRO A 848 -10.23 -2.64 47.65
N GLY A 849 -9.77 -1.52 48.20
CA GLY A 849 -8.54 -1.43 48.97
C GLY A 849 -7.24 -1.58 48.17
N GLU A 850 -7.32 -1.83 46.87
CA GLU A 850 -6.17 -1.87 45.96
C GLU A 850 -5.93 -0.51 45.29
N ASN A 851 -4.67 -0.25 44.94
CA ASN A 851 -4.24 0.88 44.15
C ASN A 851 -3.73 0.45 42.76
N HIS A 852 -3.30 1.41 41.94
CA HIS A 852 -2.86 1.16 40.56
C HIS A 852 -1.83 0.02 40.45
N ASP A 853 -0.84 -0.02 41.36
CA ASP A 853 0.24 -1.00 41.31
C ASP A 853 -0.10 -2.30 42.04
N SER A 854 -0.81 -2.23 43.17
CA SER A 854 -1.06 -3.40 44.03
C SER A 854 -2.07 -4.38 43.43
N VAL A 855 -2.99 -3.91 42.58
CA VAL A 855 -4.00 -4.76 41.92
C VAL A 855 -3.38 -5.90 41.10
N CYS A 856 -2.19 -5.70 40.52
CA CYS A 856 -1.54 -6.72 39.70
C CYS A 856 -0.88 -7.86 40.50
N THR A 857 -0.75 -7.66 41.81
CA THR A 857 -0.22 -8.65 42.77
C THR A 857 -1.28 -9.16 43.75
N SER A 858 -2.54 -8.71 43.59
CA SER A 858 -3.64 -9.10 44.46
C SER A 858 -3.95 -10.59 44.30
N PRO A 859 -3.86 -11.42 45.36
CA PRO A 859 -4.02 -12.86 45.24
C PRO A 859 -5.41 -13.27 44.75
N ALA A 860 -6.45 -12.57 45.17
CA ALA A 860 -7.83 -12.84 44.74
C ALA A 860 -8.01 -12.60 43.24
N ILE A 861 -7.38 -11.55 42.69
CA ILE A 861 -7.48 -11.22 41.27
C ILE A 861 -6.64 -12.19 40.43
N LEU A 862 -5.42 -12.51 40.88
CA LEU A 862 -4.58 -13.51 40.22
C LEU A 862 -5.24 -14.88 40.19
N GLU A 863 -5.91 -15.28 41.27
CA GLU A 863 -6.71 -16.51 41.34
C GLU A 863 -7.83 -16.53 40.30
N MET A 864 -8.62 -15.45 40.17
CA MET A 864 -9.66 -15.33 39.15
C MET A 864 -9.09 -15.46 37.73
N ILE A 865 -7.97 -14.80 37.45
CA ILE A 865 -7.33 -14.80 36.13
C ILE A 865 -6.76 -16.19 35.80
N PHE A 866 -6.07 -16.82 36.74
CA PHE A 866 -5.42 -18.11 36.53
C PHE A 866 -6.44 -19.25 36.41
N GLU A 867 -7.54 -19.22 37.18
CA GLU A 867 -8.63 -20.19 36.99
C GLU A 867 -9.29 -20.04 35.61
N GLU A 868 -9.45 -18.82 35.11
CA GLU A 868 -10.02 -18.63 33.77
C GLU A 868 -9.05 -19.08 32.67
N ALA A 869 -7.75 -18.76 32.81
CA ALA A 869 -6.73 -19.25 31.90
C ALA A 869 -6.64 -20.78 31.91
N LYS A 870 -6.84 -21.44 33.05
CA LYS A 870 -6.84 -22.91 33.18
C LYS A 870 -7.99 -23.58 32.43
N LYS A 871 -9.18 -22.98 32.46
CA LYS A 871 -10.33 -23.50 31.69
C LYS A 871 -10.01 -23.56 30.19
N SER A 872 -9.13 -22.66 29.74
CA SER A 872 -8.84 -22.54 28.32
C SER A 872 -8.21 -23.78 27.70
N ASP A 873 -7.38 -24.54 28.45
CA ASP A 873 -6.62 -25.68 27.93
C ASP A 873 -7.18 -27.07 28.31
N LEU A 874 -8.09 -27.19 29.29
CA LEU A 874 -8.50 -28.49 29.85
C LEU A 874 -9.83 -29.08 29.31
N GLY A 875 -10.49 -28.46 28.33
CA GLY A 875 -11.60 -29.10 27.61
C GLY A 875 -12.72 -29.69 28.48
N GLY A 876 -13.47 -28.86 29.21
CA GLY A 876 -14.84 -29.19 29.64
C GLY A 876 -15.13 -29.27 31.15
N THR A 877 -16.24 -28.63 31.52
CA THR A 877 -17.10 -28.78 32.71
C THR A 877 -16.45 -28.76 34.10
N SER A 878 -16.68 -27.67 34.85
CA SER A 878 -16.79 -27.74 36.31
C SER A 878 -18.16 -27.19 36.73
N SER A 879 -19.07 -28.09 37.07
CA SER A 879 -20.18 -27.81 37.99
C SER A 879 -19.58 -27.54 39.36
N PHE A 880 -19.72 -26.31 39.85
CA PHE A 880 -19.65 -26.02 41.27
C PHE A 880 -20.78 -25.03 41.57
N ASP A 881 -21.92 -25.59 41.99
CA ASP A 881 -22.92 -24.86 42.76
C ASP A 881 -22.28 -24.49 44.11
N GLY A 882 -22.26 -23.19 44.39
CA GLY A 882 -21.78 -22.60 45.63
C GLY A 882 -22.01 -21.09 45.58
N ASP A 883 -23.25 -20.69 45.87
CA ASP A 883 -23.62 -19.32 46.25
C ASP A 883 -22.91 -18.95 47.58
N PRO A 884 -22.69 -17.65 47.87
CA PRO A 884 -21.42 -17.01 48.19
C PRO A 884 -20.80 -17.33 49.55
#